data_AF-A0A1N6KRW2-F1
#
_entry.id   AF-A0A1N6KRW2-F1
#
_cell.length_a   1.000
_cell.length_b   1.000
_cell.length_c   1.000
_cell.angle_alpha   90.00
_cell.angle_beta   90.00
_cell.angle_gamma   90.00
#
_symmetry.space_group_name_H-M   'P 1'
#
loop_
_entity.id
_entity.type
_entity.pdbx_description
1 polymer ?
#
loop_
_entity_poly.entity_id
_entity_poly.type
_entity_poly.pdbx_seq_one_letter_code
_entity_poly.pdbx_strand_id
1 'polypeptide(L)'
;MTRDHGRPVRRPSTTSSLGSRARRRSATPVVEALETRQLLSLYTGPSSTRPIASNGSLFTISVTGGGYQTVKRLKGGQFAINLFATNPNSALTITAQPRQAHFNTSQIKIGKIDVKTGLLGSIDAGAANLLGPMSALQGSVSSIQLGSIGRNATVDVSGDLGKLNAASVELGPTGRIHVGGNLTGSVGGSINLDGGRFVVDNDATGTFNPASLIVQHGGVFAVGHDLSGGFNVGGDIQANTNGLINIGHDLGGLTLGRGLSLQGGRLIVGNDIKTAATVANSVKTSDNGLLFVGRDIAGGLTVNGDLTLDSGGSVIVGRDLDSLTVGGDFDVKPTGGLLAVKGNLVGLTVNGALNGKGSPTAVDLFVGLDLSNLAVLGGGASLGGIQEANLDVGKNLSGLNVRHGIFKSFITAGVLIDGTGSGASGAAANIGADGVDAVLNSELRAGVEIRNLTIGGDVRSEFALNPNATGYPTRIIAGEDRQGHYLTGGNIDNFQILGSLIDSVIAASVAPSGGNGTLPPSGYGPPPIPSTDPGDGTYDAPAGVIFGGSVAAPVPYINYTEITYFNETFKEIAYNRQLDPVIDDSILPGTINVSFASRPLTQAQLNDPSVTTTNSGGGTSTTGTTTLNLPLPTKSTVLGGVVSHTHVGEADFAGIFAADTRGVFIGTLPDR
;
A
#
# COMPACT_ATOMS: atom_id res chain seq x y z
N MET A 1 52.04 -11.55 -38.24
CA MET A 1 53.09 -12.42 -37.71
C MET A 1 52.52 -13.80 -37.48
N THR A 2 53.20 -14.79 -38.03
CA THR A 2 52.88 -16.20 -38.24
C THR A 2 52.99 -17.02 -36.94
N ARG A 3 52.12 -18.01 -36.74
CA ARG A 3 52.51 -19.44 -36.72
C ARG A 3 51.31 -20.39 -36.61
N ASP A 4 51.22 -21.18 -37.66
CA ASP A 4 50.41 -22.36 -37.91
C ASP A 4 51.14 -23.60 -37.34
N HIS A 5 50.42 -24.51 -36.69
CA HIS A 5 50.92 -25.82 -36.26
C HIS A 5 49.87 -26.91 -36.52
N GLY A 6 49.97 -27.52 -37.71
CA GLY A 6 50.44 -28.90 -37.81
C GLY A 6 49.44 -30.02 -37.47
N ARG A 7 48.60 -30.35 -38.45
CA ARG A 7 47.75 -31.55 -38.53
C ARG A 7 48.57 -32.80 -38.87
N PRO A 8 48.44 -33.96 -38.18
CA PRO A 8 49.05 -35.20 -38.63
C PRO A 8 48.16 -35.94 -39.65
N VAL A 9 48.76 -36.25 -40.80
CA VAL A 9 48.24 -37.09 -41.89
C VAL A 9 48.35 -38.57 -41.50
N ARG A 10 47.23 -39.30 -41.50
CA ARG A 10 47.19 -40.76 -41.28
C ARG A 10 47.28 -41.48 -42.62
N ARG A 11 48.41 -42.15 -42.88
CA ARG A 11 48.62 -43.06 -44.03
C ARG A 11 47.82 -44.37 -43.87
N PRO A 12 47.38 -44.99 -44.98
CA PRO A 12 46.78 -46.32 -44.98
C PRO A 12 47.87 -47.40 -45.05
N SER A 13 47.72 -48.46 -44.26
CA SER A 13 48.53 -49.68 -44.37
C SER A 13 47.62 -50.88 -44.65
N THR A 14 47.64 -51.31 -45.91
CA THR A 14 47.23 -52.65 -46.35
C THR A 14 48.36 -53.63 -46.10
N THR A 15 48.13 -54.69 -45.30
CA THR A 15 48.61 -56.04 -45.66
C THR A 15 47.85 -57.12 -44.90
N SER A 16 47.50 -58.13 -45.68
CA SER A 16 46.84 -59.39 -45.39
C SER A 16 47.60 -60.32 -44.45
N SER A 17 46.88 -61.02 -43.57
CA SER A 17 47.24 -62.39 -43.19
C SER A 17 45.99 -63.27 -43.12
N LEU A 18 46.06 -64.35 -43.89
CA LEU A 18 45.12 -65.45 -43.95
C LEU A 18 45.15 -66.24 -42.63
N GLY A 19 43.99 -66.39 -42.01
CA GLY A 19 43.76 -67.29 -40.88
C GLY A 19 42.43 -68.01 -41.06
N SER A 20 42.48 -69.17 -41.70
CA SER A 20 41.36 -70.10 -41.86
C SER A 20 40.89 -70.61 -40.49
N ARG A 21 39.63 -70.34 -40.12
CA ARG A 21 39.01 -70.97 -38.95
C ARG A 21 37.55 -71.37 -39.20
N ALA A 22 37.39 -72.67 -39.36
CA ALA A 22 36.26 -73.53 -39.03
C ALA A 22 34.83 -72.99 -39.26
N ARG A 23 34.23 -73.44 -40.38
CA ARG A 23 32.77 -73.49 -40.60
C ARG A 23 32.07 -74.21 -39.43
N ARG A 24 31.37 -73.46 -38.57
CA ARG A 24 30.33 -74.03 -37.71
C ARG A 24 29.10 -74.33 -38.56
N ARG A 25 28.67 -75.58 -38.52
CA ARG A 25 27.48 -76.10 -39.17
C ARG A 25 26.25 -75.35 -38.65
N SER A 26 25.46 -74.85 -39.60
CA SER A 26 24.07 -74.45 -39.39
C SER A 26 23.29 -75.67 -38.86
N ALA A 27 22.81 -75.59 -37.63
CA ALA A 27 21.83 -76.52 -37.12
C ALA A 27 20.46 -76.03 -37.61
N THR A 28 19.84 -76.82 -38.48
CA THR A 28 18.43 -76.70 -38.85
C THR A 28 17.58 -76.80 -37.58
N PRO A 29 16.75 -75.78 -37.25
CA PRO A 29 15.82 -75.90 -36.15
C PRO A 29 14.74 -76.92 -36.55
N VAL A 30 14.66 -78.01 -35.80
CA VAL A 30 13.53 -78.92 -35.82
C VAL A 30 12.35 -78.17 -35.19
N VAL A 31 11.37 -77.80 -36.01
CA VAL A 31 10.08 -77.28 -35.55
C VAL A 31 9.23 -78.48 -35.17
N GLU A 32 9.25 -78.86 -33.90
CA GLU A 32 8.21 -79.73 -33.33
C GLU A 32 6.93 -78.90 -33.17
N ALA A 33 5.81 -79.41 -33.69
CA ALA A 33 4.49 -78.85 -33.48
C ALA A 33 4.05 -79.11 -32.03
N LEU A 34 4.39 -78.18 -31.13
CA LEU A 34 3.84 -78.12 -29.77
C LEU A 34 2.47 -77.42 -29.81
N GLU A 35 1.48 -78.10 -30.37
CA GLU A 35 0.08 -77.75 -30.16
C GLU A 35 -0.27 -78.06 -28.70
N THR A 36 -0.92 -77.09 -28.02
CA THR A 36 -1.56 -77.17 -26.69
C THR A 36 -0.77 -76.83 -25.41
N ARG A 37 0.47 -76.35 -25.46
CA ARG A 37 1.07 -75.68 -24.29
C ARG A 37 1.02 -74.16 -24.46
N GLN A 38 0.11 -73.55 -23.71
CA GLN A 38 0.02 -72.11 -23.49
C GLN A 38 1.41 -71.63 -23.04
N LEU A 39 2.18 -71.08 -23.98
CA LEU A 39 3.47 -70.49 -23.71
C LEU A 39 3.22 -69.35 -22.73
N LEU A 40 3.68 -69.55 -21.50
CA LEU A 40 3.85 -68.51 -20.50
C LEU A 40 4.96 -67.57 -20.98
N SER A 41 4.69 -66.83 -22.05
CA SER A 41 5.53 -65.77 -22.58
C SER A 41 5.29 -64.51 -21.75
N LEU A 42 5.48 -64.62 -20.44
CA LEU A 42 5.67 -63.47 -19.57
C LEU A 42 7.18 -63.20 -19.55
N TYR A 43 7.73 -62.79 -20.70
CA TYR A 43 9.03 -62.13 -20.70
C TYR A 43 8.83 -60.77 -20.03
N THR A 44 8.83 -60.76 -18.70
CA THR A 44 9.11 -59.57 -17.93
C THR A 44 10.55 -59.20 -18.26
N GLY A 45 10.73 -58.26 -19.18
CA GLY A 45 12.05 -57.73 -19.54
C GLY A 45 12.84 -57.25 -18.32
N PRO A 46 14.06 -56.71 -18.50
CA PRO A 46 14.98 -56.40 -17.40
C PRO A 46 14.37 -55.44 -16.37
N SER A 47 13.73 -56.01 -15.36
CA SER A 47 13.08 -55.34 -14.23
C SER A 47 13.61 -55.99 -12.94
N SER A 48 14.93 -56.02 -12.77
CA SER A 48 15.47 -56.20 -11.42
C SER A 48 15.65 -54.81 -10.83
N THR A 49 14.62 -54.31 -10.14
CA THR A 49 14.71 -53.16 -9.24
C THR A 49 15.64 -53.54 -8.09
N ARG A 50 16.96 -53.46 -8.32
CA ARG A 50 17.94 -53.72 -7.27
C ARG A 50 17.97 -52.51 -6.34
N PRO A 51 17.89 -52.72 -5.02
CA PRO A 51 18.10 -51.64 -4.06
C PRO A 51 19.46 -50.99 -4.27
N ILE A 52 19.51 -49.67 -4.18
CA ILE A 52 20.73 -48.88 -4.32
C ILE A 52 21.08 -48.32 -2.96
N ALA A 53 22.31 -48.57 -2.51
CA ALA A 53 22.83 -47.97 -1.29
C ALA A 53 23.31 -46.53 -1.55
N SER A 54 22.81 -45.58 -0.76
CA SER A 54 23.27 -44.19 -0.76
C SER A 54 23.10 -43.60 0.63
N ASN A 55 24.10 -42.84 1.10
CA ASN A 55 24.03 -42.11 2.37
C ASN A 55 23.51 -42.96 3.57
N GLY A 56 23.95 -44.23 3.67
CA GLY A 56 23.54 -45.13 4.76
C GLY A 56 22.10 -45.66 4.69
N SER A 57 21.40 -45.46 3.57
CA SER A 57 20.05 -46.00 3.32
C SER A 57 20.01 -46.81 2.02
N LEU A 58 19.04 -47.73 1.91
CA LEU A 58 18.73 -48.45 0.68
C LEU A 58 17.52 -47.81 0.01
N PHE A 59 17.58 -47.64 -1.31
CA PHE A 59 16.51 -47.04 -2.10
C PHE A 59 16.06 -47.98 -3.21
N THR A 60 14.75 -48.07 -3.41
CA THR A 60 14.16 -48.72 -4.58
C THR A 60 13.75 -47.65 -5.57
N ILE A 61 14.19 -47.80 -6.82
CA ILE A 61 13.80 -46.93 -7.94
C ILE A 61 13.05 -47.81 -8.94
N SER A 62 11.78 -47.50 -9.19
CA SER A 62 10.89 -48.26 -10.06
C SER A 62 10.15 -47.37 -11.04
N VAL A 63 9.77 -47.93 -12.19
CA VAL A 63 8.83 -47.33 -13.13
C VAL A 63 7.62 -48.25 -13.25
N THR A 64 6.41 -47.72 -13.07
CA THR A 64 5.15 -48.45 -13.30
C THR A 64 4.43 -47.93 -14.55
N GLY A 65 3.38 -48.62 -15.00
CA GLY A 65 2.69 -48.32 -16.26
C GLY A 65 3.46 -48.91 -17.46
N GLY A 66 4.12 -48.07 -18.24
CA GLY A 66 5.01 -48.49 -19.33
C GLY A 66 6.46 -48.04 -19.16
N GLY A 67 7.40 -48.78 -19.75
CA GLY A 67 8.81 -48.42 -19.79
C GLY A 67 9.68 -49.11 -18.75
N TYR A 68 10.95 -48.74 -18.72
CA TYR A 68 11.94 -49.26 -17.76
C TYR A 68 13.01 -48.21 -17.47
N GLN A 69 13.75 -48.42 -16.37
CA GLN A 69 14.79 -47.52 -15.89
C GLN A 69 16.17 -48.16 -15.87
N THR A 70 17.20 -47.34 -16.07
CA THR A 70 18.58 -47.67 -15.69
C THR A 70 19.13 -46.58 -14.77
N VAL A 71 19.97 -46.98 -13.81
CA VAL A 71 20.53 -46.06 -12.83
C VAL A 71 22.05 -46.13 -12.87
N LYS A 72 22.71 -44.98 -13.01
CA LYS A 72 24.16 -44.85 -13.07
C LYS A 72 24.65 -43.92 -11.96
N ARG A 73 25.62 -44.37 -11.17
CA ARG A 73 26.28 -43.51 -10.19
C ARG A 73 27.14 -42.46 -10.90
N LEU A 74 27.02 -41.21 -10.48
CA LEU A 74 27.82 -40.07 -10.92
C LEU A 74 28.92 -39.76 -9.90
N LYS A 75 29.82 -38.84 -10.26
CA LYS A 75 30.80 -38.29 -9.31
C LYS A 75 30.07 -37.59 -8.16
N GLY A 76 30.68 -37.55 -6.98
CA GLY A 76 30.12 -36.89 -5.80
C GLY A 76 28.93 -37.64 -5.15
N GLY A 77 28.73 -38.92 -5.47
CA GLY A 77 27.69 -39.76 -4.84
C GLY A 77 26.27 -39.51 -5.35
N GLN A 78 26.11 -38.74 -6.42
CA GLN A 78 24.82 -38.53 -7.09
C GLN A 78 24.47 -39.68 -8.04
N PHE A 79 23.23 -39.75 -8.50
CA PHE A 79 22.78 -40.74 -9.47
C PHE A 79 22.13 -40.09 -10.70
N ALA A 80 22.38 -40.66 -11.88
CA ALA A 80 21.62 -40.40 -13.08
C ALA A 80 20.61 -41.53 -13.29
N ILE A 81 19.34 -41.17 -13.48
CA ILE A 81 18.26 -42.09 -13.80
C ILE A 81 17.92 -41.89 -15.28
N ASN A 82 17.96 -42.95 -16.08
CA ASN A 82 17.53 -42.92 -17.48
C ASN A 82 16.25 -43.72 -17.61
N LEU A 83 15.20 -43.11 -18.15
CA LEU A 83 13.91 -43.73 -18.39
C LEU A 83 13.72 -43.99 -19.88
N PHE A 84 13.31 -45.20 -20.24
CA PHE A 84 13.13 -45.65 -21.62
C PHE A 84 11.71 -46.16 -21.82
N ALA A 85 11.18 -45.98 -23.02
CA ALA A 85 9.85 -46.47 -23.42
C ALA A 85 8.71 -46.05 -22.45
N THR A 86 8.86 -44.91 -21.77
CA THR A 86 7.82 -44.33 -20.92
C THR A 86 6.75 -43.64 -21.76
N ASN A 87 5.54 -43.55 -21.21
CA ASN A 87 4.36 -42.96 -21.83
C ASN A 87 3.60 -42.09 -20.79
N PRO A 88 2.49 -41.42 -21.15
CA PRO A 88 1.75 -40.55 -20.23
C PRO A 88 1.15 -41.25 -19.00
N ASN A 89 1.09 -42.59 -18.98
CA ASN A 89 0.62 -43.37 -17.82
C ASN A 89 1.80 -43.91 -16.98
N SER A 90 3.04 -43.64 -17.36
CA SER A 90 4.22 -44.08 -16.62
C SER A 90 4.42 -43.25 -15.35
N ALA A 91 4.80 -43.91 -14.25
CA ALA A 91 5.15 -43.23 -13.00
C ALA A 91 6.54 -43.64 -12.54
N LEU A 92 7.40 -42.67 -12.21
CA LEU A 92 8.69 -42.91 -11.56
C LEU A 92 8.49 -42.86 -10.05
N THR A 93 8.84 -43.94 -9.34
CA THR A 93 8.80 -44.01 -7.88
C THR A 93 10.18 -44.19 -7.29
N ILE A 94 10.52 -43.40 -6.28
CA ILE A 94 11.76 -43.55 -5.48
C ILE A 94 11.39 -43.66 -4.00
N THR A 95 11.59 -44.84 -3.43
CA THR A 95 11.23 -45.13 -2.04
C THR A 95 12.46 -45.51 -1.25
N ALA A 96 12.61 -44.91 -0.05
CA ALA A 96 13.59 -45.38 0.92
C ALA A 96 13.08 -46.65 1.59
N GLN A 97 13.89 -47.69 1.65
CA GLN A 97 13.51 -48.92 2.34
C GLN A 97 13.53 -48.71 3.86
N PRO A 98 12.62 -49.38 4.60
CA PRO A 98 12.59 -49.32 6.06
C PRO A 98 13.95 -49.64 6.68
N ARG A 99 14.29 -48.90 7.73
CA ARG A 99 15.61 -48.86 8.38
C ARG A 99 16.10 -50.24 8.86
N GLN A 100 17.42 -50.43 8.82
CA GLN A 100 18.11 -51.12 9.92
C GLN A 100 18.44 -50.07 11.00
N ALA A 101 18.30 -50.42 12.28
CA ALA A 101 18.56 -49.50 13.39
C ALA A 101 19.93 -48.81 13.21
N HIS A 102 20.04 -47.51 13.57
CA HIS A 102 21.26 -46.69 13.58
C HIS A 102 21.58 -45.74 12.40
N PHE A 103 20.77 -45.68 11.32
CA PHE A 103 21.00 -44.69 10.25
C PHE A 103 19.88 -43.64 10.16
N ASN A 104 20.27 -42.37 10.04
CA ASN A 104 19.34 -41.30 9.68
C ASN A 104 18.96 -41.46 8.21
N THR A 105 17.66 -41.48 7.92
CA THR A 105 17.11 -41.50 6.57
C THR A 105 17.41 -40.18 5.87
N SER A 106 18.54 -40.11 5.20
CA SER A 106 18.88 -39.02 4.29
C SER A 106 18.27 -39.28 2.91
N GLN A 107 17.92 -38.23 2.16
CA GLN A 107 17.43 -38.37 0.79
C GLN A 107 18.54 -38.80 -0.18
N ILE A 108 18.16 -39.53 -1.25
CA ILE A 108 19.09 -39.88 -2.34
C ILE A 108 19.33 -38.65 -3.23
N LYS A 109 20.59 -38.42 -3.63
CA LYS A 109 20.96 -37.29 -4.49
C LYS A 109 20.85 -37.68 -5.98
N ILE A 110 19.94 -37.06 -6.72
CA ILE A 110 19.74 -37.30 -8.15
C ILE A 110 20.37 -36.15 -8.94
N GLY A 111 21.44 -36.44 -9.66
CA GLY A 111 22.15 -35.45 -10.47
C GLY A 111 21.54 -35.23 -11.85
N LYS A 112 20.74 -36.19 -12.35
CA LYS A 112 20.03 -36.08 -13.63
C LYS A 112 18.88 -37.08 -13.71
N ILE A 113 17.75 -36.66 -14.28
CA ILE A 113 16.70 -37.56 -14.76
C ILE A 113 16.58 -37.41 -16.28
N ASP A 114 16.81 -38.47 -17.02
CA ASP A 114 16.85 -38.47 -18.48
C ASP A 114 15.68 -39.30 -19.05
N VAL A 115 14.58 -38.63 -19.41
CA VAL A 115 13.39 -39.27 -19.98
C VAL A 115 13.52 -39.33 -21.50
N LYS A 116 13.89 -40.49 -22.04
CA LYS A 116 14.24 -40.62 -23.47
C LYS A 116 13.08 -40.40 -24.43
N THR A 117 11.86 -40.69 -23.99
CA THR A 117 10.66 -40.46 -24.80
C THR A 117 10.11 -39.05 -24.64
N GLY A 118 10.57 -38.29 -23.63
CA GLY A 118 9.93 -37.04 -23.22
C GLY A 118 8.54 -37.21 -22.61
N LEU A 119 8.06 -38.44 -22.36
CA LEU A 119 6.72 -38.70 -21.83
C LEU A 119 6.83 -39.37 -20.46
N LEU A 120 6.18 -38.78 -19.45
CA LEU A 120 6.08 -39.33 -18.10
C LEU A 120 4.80 -38.78 -17.46
N GLY A 121 3.98 -39.63 -16.86
CA GLY A 121 2.73 -39.23 -16.22
C GLY A 121 2.91 -38.64 -14.84
N SER A 122 3.81 -39.19 -14.03
CA SER A 122 4.07 -38.69 -12.68
C SER A 122 5.45 -39.07 -12.14
N ILE A 123 5.88 -38.34 -11.12
CA ILE A 123 7.05 -38.63 -10.29
C ILE A 123 6.61 -38.66 -8.82
N ASP A 124 6.79 -39.78 -8.15
CA ASP A 124 6.64 -39.93 -6.70
C ASP A 124 7.98 -40.30 -6.06
N ALA A 125 8.77 -39.28 -5.74
CA ALA A 125 10.15 -39.41 -5.31
C ALA A 125 10.45 -38.52 -4.10
N GLY A 126 9.55 -38.49 -3.11
CA GLY A 126 9.74 -37.73 -1.87
C GLY A 126 11.02 -38.08 -1.09
N ALA A 127 11.60 -39.27 -1.34
CA ALA A 127 12.87 -39.70 -0.78
C ALA A 127 14.12 -39.20 -1.55
N ALA A 128 13.95 -38.36 -2.59
CA ALA A 128 15.02 -37.97 -3.51
C ALA A 128 15.15 -36.44 -3.68
N ASN A 129 16.38 -35.97 -3.82
CA ASN A 129 16.70 -34.56 -4.07
C ASN A 129 17.21 -34.42 -5.50
N LEU A 130 16.51 -33.66 -6.33
CA LEU A 130 16.92 -33.36 -7.69
C LEU A 130 17.93 -32.21 -7.67
N LEU A 131 19.19 -32.48 -7.99
CA LEU A 131 20.29 -31.51 -7.93
C LEU A 131 20.73 -30.99 -9.30
N GLY A 132 20.27 -31.63 -10.38
CA GLY A 132 20.63 -31.27 -11.75
C GLY A 132 19.45 -31.49 -12.70
N PRO A 133 19.68 -31.46 -14.02
CA PRO A 133 18.61 -31.30 -14.99
C PRO A 133 17.73 -32.54 -15.14
N MET A 134 16.45 -32.30 -15.40
CA MET A 134 15.51 -33.28 -15.95
C MET A 134 15.32 -33.03 -17.45
N SER A 135 15.19 -34.08 -18.27
CA SER A 135 14.74 -33.94 -19.66
C SER A 135 13.35 -33.29 -19.70
N ALA A 136 13.12 -32.37 -20.64
CA ALA A 136 11.81 -31.75 -20.82
C ALA A 136 10.73 -32.80 -21.12
N LEU A 137 9.56 -32.62 -20.50
CA LEU A 137 8.40 -33.50 -20.64
C LEU A 137 7.42 -32.88 -21.64
N GLN A 138 7.11 -33.58 -22.73
CA GLN A 138 6.34 -33.06 -23.88
C GLN A 138 4.82 -33.03 -23.68
N GLY A 139 4.31 -33.58 -22.57
CA GLY A 139 2.87 -33.65 -22.29
C GLY A 139 2.55 -33.22 -20.86
N SER A 140 1.27 -33.29 -20.50
CA SER A 140 0.82 -33.00 -19.14
C SER A 140 1.31 -34.05 -18.15
N VAL A 141 1.65 -33.61 -16.95
CA VAL A 141 2.16 -34.42 -15.84
C VAL A 141 1.21 -34.26 -14.66
N SER A 142 0.67 -35.35 -14.14
CA SER A 142 -0.31 -35.28 -13.05
C SER A 142 0.32 -34.82 -11.73
N SER A 143 1.55 -35.24 -11.44
CA SER A 143 2.26 -34.80 -10.23
C SER A 143 3.77 -34.95 -10.33
N ILE A 144 4.49 -33.99 -9.77
CA ILE A 144 5.92 -34.10 -9.46
C ILE A 144 6.08 -33.97 -7.94
N GLN A 145 6.45 -35.05 -7.28
CA GLN A 145 6.77 -35.09 -5.86
C GLN A 145 8.24 -35.45 -5.65
N LEU A 146 8.98 -34.55 -5.01
CA LEU A 146 10.40 -34.69 -4.72
C LEU A 146 10.67 -34.36 -3.24
N GLY A 147 11.81 -34.80 -2.72
CA GLY A 147 12.31 -34.34 -1.43
C GLY A 147 12.70 -32.87 -1.48
N SER A 148 13.57 -32.52 -2.44
CA SER A 148 13.88 -31.13 -2.78
C SER A 148 14.31 -30.96 -4.24
N ILE A 149 14.26 -29.73 -4.73
CA ILE A 149 14.77 -29.29 -6.03
C ILE A 149 15.92 -28.31 -5.75
N GLY A 150 17.13 -28.63 -6.21
CA GLY A 150 18.37 -27.91 -5.90
C GLY A 150 18.80 -26.91 -6.98
N ARG A 151 19.84 -26.11 -6.66
CA ARG A 151 20.21 -24.88 -7.38
C ARG A 151 20.39 -24.99 -8.91
N ASN A 152 20.83 -26.14 -9.41
CA ASN A 152 21.07 -26.35 -10.85
C ASN A 152 20.00 -27.23 -11.51
N ALA A 153 18.92 -27.54 -10.80
CA ALA A 153 17.86 -28.39 -11.31
C ALA A 153 17.02 -27.66 -12.35
N THR A 154 16.65 -28.38 -13.40
CA THR A 154 15.70 -27.92 -14.42
C THR A 154 14.53 -28.88 -14.47
N VAL A 155 13.32 -28.36 -14.40
CA VAL A 155 12.06 -29.11 -14.54
C VAL A 155 11.23 -28.39 -15.58
N ASP A 156 11.14 -28.98 -16.77
CA ASP A 156 10.37 -28.39 -17.87
C ASP A 156 9.23 -29.34 -18.25
N VAL A 157 7.99 -28.83 -18.20
CA VAL A 157 6.77 -29.54 -18.58
C VAL A 157 6.07 -28.71 -19.64
N SER A 158 5.94 -29.22 -20.87
CA SER A 158 5.31 -28.49 -21.98
C SER A 158 3.79 -28.41 -21.87
N GLY A 159 3.15 -29.36 -21.18
CA GLY A 159 1.70 -29.37 -20.92
C GLY A 159 1.35 -28.85 -19.52
N ASP A 160 0.22 -29.31 -19.00
CA ASP A 160 -0.22 -28.98 -17.64
C ASP A 160 0.59 -29.72 -16.57
N LEU A 161 0.74 -29.10 -15.41
CA LEU A 161 1.26 -29.74 -14.21
C LEU A 161 0.17 -29.81 -13.13
N GLY A 162 -0.24 -31.02 -12.79
CA GLY A 162 -1.33 -31.24 -11.84
C GLY A 162 -0.95 -30.99 -10.38
N LYS A 163 0.32 -31.17 -9.98
CA LYS A 163 0.82 -30.87 -8.63
C LYS A 163 2.34 -30.77 -8.63
N LEU A 164 2.88 -29.81 -7.89
CA LEU A 164 4.31 -29.74 -7.59
C LEU A 164 4.52 -29.77 -6.08
N ASN A 165 5.13 -30.82 -5.57
CA ASN A 165 5.40 -30.96 -4.14
C ASN A 165 6.87 -31.26 -3.91
N ALA A 166 7.60 -30.28 -3.37
CA ALA A 166 8.95 -30.46 -2.87
C ALA A 166 9.04 -29.83 -1.50
N ALA A 167 9.79 -30.39 -0.55
CA ALA A 167 9.94 -29.76 0.76
C ALA A 167 10.68 -28.41 0.65
N SER A 168 11.65 -28.33 -0.26
CA SER A 168 12.30 -27.09 -0.66
C SER A 168 12.60 -27.04 -2.16
N VAL A 169 12.53 -25.84 -2.71
CA VAL A 169 12.93 -25.49 -4.07
C VAL A 169 13.94 -24.38 -3.97
N GLU A 170 15.19 -24.66 -4.31
CA GLU A 170 16.29 -23.70 -4.36
C GLU A 170 16.77 -23.62 -5.81
N LEU A 171 16.53 -22.52 -6.52
CA LEU A 171 16.95 -22.37 -7.92
C LEU A 171 17.99 -21.26 -8.02
N GLY A 172 19.19 -21.61 -8.46
CA GLY A 172 20.24 -20.65 -8.80
C GLY A 172 20.06 -20.09 -10.21
N PRO A 173 21.04 -19.31 -10.74
CA PRO A 173 20.91 -18.64 -12.03
C PRO A 173 20.64 -19.54 -13.25
N THR A 174 21.01 -20.82 -13.16
CA THR A 174 20.76 -21.84 -14.21
C THR A 174 19.57 -22.75 -13.89
N GLY A 175 19.07 -22.70 -12.65
CA GLY A 175 17.95 -23.50 -12.18
C GLY A 175 16.63 -22.93 -12.68
N ARG A 176 15.73 -23.80 -13.12
CA ARG A 176 14.39 -23.39 -13.55
C ARG A 176 13.32 -24.45 -13.33
N ILE A 177 12.09 -23.99 -13.11
CA ILE A 177 10.86 -24.76 -13.23
C ILE A 177 10.01 -24.04 -14.26
N HIS A 178 9.59 -24.74 -15.31
CA HIS A 178 8.76 -24.21 -16.38
C HIS A 178 7.58 -25.13 -16.64
N VAL A 179 6.37 -24.57 -16.62
CA VAL A 179 5.11 -25.23 -16.97
C VAL A 179 4.51 -24.47 -18.15
N GLY A 180 4.47 -25.11 -19.32
CA GLY A 180 3.97 -24.51 -20.56
C GLY A 180 2.43 -24.44 -20.64
N GLY A 181 1.72 -25.28 -19.89
CA GLY A 181 0.28 -25.23 -19.73
C GLY A 181 -0.14 -24.62 -18.40
N ASN A 182 -1.16 -25.21 -17.77
CA ASN A 182 -1.69 -24.80 -16.49
C ASN A 182 -1.01 -25.50 -15.32
N LEU A 183 -0.95 -24.82 -14.18
CA LEU A 183 -0.62 -25.41 -12.89
C LEU A 183 -1.91 -25.61 -12.08
N THR A 184 -2.47 -26.82 -12.12
CA THR A 184 -3.85 -27.07 -11.67
C THR A 184 -3.99 -27.54 -10.23
N GLY A 185 -2.88 -27.87 -9.57
CA GLY A 185 -2.90 -28.24 -8.15
C GLY A 185 -1.82 -27.54 -7.35
N SER A 186 -1.78 -27.87 -6.05
CA SER A 186 -1.03 -27.12 -5.06
C SER A 186 0.48 -27.12 -5.32
N VAL A 187 1.12 -26.00 -5.00
CA VAL A 187 2.59 -25.90 -4.88
C VAL A 187 2.98 -25.72 -3.43
N GLY A 188 3.66 -26.72 -2.87
CA GLY A 188 4.09 -26.73 -1.47
C GLY A 188 5.59 -26.51 -1.26
N GLY A 189 5.99 -26.40 0.01
CA GLY A 189 7.39 -26.27 0.46
C GLY A 189 7.91 -24.84 0.49
N SER A 190 9.19 -24.65 0.82
CA SER A 190 9.83 -23.32 0.71
C SER A 190 10.41 -23.13 -0.69
N ILE A 191 10.24 -21.94 -1.26
CA ILE A 191 10.77 -21.59 -2.58
C ILE A 191 11.77 -20.43 -2.45
N ASN A 192 12.98 -20.64 -2.95
CA ASN A 192 14.05 -19.65 -3.02
C ASN A 192 14.61 -19.59 -4.46
N LEU A 193 14.35 -18.47 -5.14
CA LEU A 193 14.75 -18.19 -6.51
C LEU A 193 15.91 -17.19 -6.49
N ASP A 194 17.13 -17.70 -6.38
CA ASP A 194 18.37 -16.94 -6.31
C ASP A 194 18.98 -16.77 -7.72
N GLY A 195 18.38 -15.88 -8.51
CA GLY A 195 18.62 -15.76 -9.95
C GLY A 195 17.91 -16.83 -10.80
N GLY A 196 17.29 -17.83 -10.16
CA GLY A 196 16.52 -18.89 -10.82
C GLY A 196 15.12 -18.47 -11.25
N ARG A 197 14.43 -19.37 -11.97
CA ARG A 197 13.10 -19.09 -12.55
C ARG A 197 12.06 -20.13 -12.19
N PHE A 198 10.87 -19.69 -11.81
CA PHE A 198 9.65 -20.49 -11.75
C PHE A 198 8.62 -19.81 -12.63
N VAL A 199 8.25 -20.42 -13.75
CA VAL A 199 7.33 -19.84 -14.73
C VAL A 199 6.20 -20.81 -15.06
N VAL A 200 4.96 -20.31 -15.03
CA VAL A 200 3.77 -20.95 -15.58
C VAL A 200 3.28 -20.07 -16.73
N ASP A 201 3.20 -20.60 -17.93
CA ASP A 201 2.90 -19.78 -19.13
C ASP A 201 1.42 -19.37 -19.20
N ASN A 202 0.50 -20.16 -18.63
CA ASN A 202 -0.93 -19.87 -18.61
C ASN A 202 -1.46 -19.63 -17.18
N ASP A 203 -2.46 -20.40 -16.73
CA ASP A 203 -3.13 -20.22 -15.45
C ASP A 203 -2.54 -21.12 -14.35
N ALA A 204 -2.53 -20.61 -13.14
CA ALA A 204 -2.33 -21.38 -11.91
C ALA A 204 -3.64 -21.40 -11.12
N THR A 205 -4.40 -22.48 -11.27
CA THR A 205 -5.70 -22.65 -10.60
C THR A 205 -5.59 -23.36 -9.26
N GLY A 206 -4.51 -24.12 -9.06
CA GLY A 206 -4.17 -24.68 -7.75
C GLY A 206 -3.75 -23.58 -6.77
N THR A 207 -4.05 -23.77 -5.47
CA THR A 207 -3.55 -22.87 -4.43
C THR A 207 -2.03 -22.87 -4.39
N PHE A 208 -1.42 -21.70 -4.51
CA PHE A 208 0.02 -21.55 -4.35
C PHE A 208 0.34 -21.32 -2.88
N ASN A 209 0.74 -22.38 -2.17
CA ASN A 209 0.87 -22.40 -0.72
C ASN A 209 2.27 -22.79 -0.21
N PRO A 210 3.34 -22.13 -0.66
CA PRO A 210 4.65 -22.38 -0.10
C PRO A 210 4.74 -21.91 1.36
N ALA A 211 5.64 -22.53 2.11
CA ALA A 211 5.99 -22.08 3.45
C ALA A 211 6.67 -20.70 3.43
N SER A 212 7.39 -20.36 2.37
CA SER A 212 8.00 -19.05 2.13
C SER A 212 8.31 -18.88 0.65
N LEU A 213 8.29 -17.65 0.13
CA LEU A 213 8.74 -17.34 -1.22
C LEU A 213 9.80 -16.24 -1.19
N ILE A 214 11.03 -16.59 -1.54
CA ILE A 214 12.15 -15.66 -1.65
C ILE A 214 12.55 -15.59 -3.13
N VAL A 215 12.59 -14.39 -3.69
CA VAL A 215 12.99 -14.13 -5.08
C VAL A 215 14.06 -13.05 -5.07
N GLN A 216 15.28 -13.39 -5.45
CA GLN A 216 16.42 -12.49 -5.29
C GLN A 216 17.42 -12.58 -6.43
N HIS A 217 18.29 -11.56 -6.54
CA HIS A 217 19.36 -11.48 -7.53
C HIS A 217 18.86 -11.68 -8.98
N GLY A 218 17.75 -11.02 -9.34
CA GLY A 218 17.11 -11.17 -10.65
C GLY A 218 16.33 -12.48 -10.85
N GLY A 219 16.07 -13.23 -9.78
CA GLY A 219 15.16 -14.37 -9.82
C GLY A 219 13.75 -13.98 -10.27
N VAL A 220 13.00 -14.94 -10.83
CA VAL A 220 11.68 -14.69 -11.39
C VAL A 220 10.68 -15.75 -10.96
N PHE A 221 9.60 -15.33 -10.32
CA PHE A 221 8.36 -16.09 -10.22
C PHE A 221 7.32 -15.46 -11.15
N ALA A 222 6.76 -16.23 -12.08
CA ALA A 222 5.77 -15.69 -13.02
C ALA A 222 4.62 -16.67 -13.32
N VAL A 223 3.42 -16.13 -13.41
CA VAL A 223 2.22 -16.77 -13.98
C VAL A 223 1.74 -15.90 -15.13
N GLY A 224 1.64 -16.47 -16.33
CA GLY A 224 1.40 -15.73 -17.56
C GLY A 224 -0.01 -15.12 -17.66
N HIS A 225 -1.00 -15.75 -17.02
CA HIS A 225 -2.37 -15.27 -16.96
C HIS A 225 -2.86 -15.17 -15.51
N ASP A 226 -3.80 -16.01 -15.06
CA ASP A 226 -4.42 -15.91 -13.74
C ASP A 226 -3.76 -16.83 -12.70
N LEU A 227 -3.54 -16.32 -11.48
CA LEU A 227 -3.31 -17.14 -10.28
C LEU A 227 -4.60 -17.19 -9.46
N SER A 228 -5.60 -17.90 -9.99
CA SER A 228 -6.95 -17.96 -9.41
C SER A 228 -7.01 -18.70 -8.07
N GLY A 229 -6.08 -19.62 -7.83
CA GLY A 229 -5.92 -20.28 -6.53
C GLY A 229 -5.37 -19.36 -5.42
N GLY A 230 -4.90 -18.16 -5.79
CA GLY A 230 -4.31 -17.16 -4.89
C GLY A 230 -2.91 -17.52 -4.38
N PHE A 231 -2.30 -16.54 -3.71
CA PHE A 231 -1.10 -16.71 -2.89
C PHE A 231 -1.52 -16.94 -1.44
N ASN A 232 -1.20 -18.11 -0.88
CA ASN A 232 -1.39 -18.41 0.54
C ASN A 232 -0.06 -18.84 1.16
N VAL A 233 0.83 -17.89 1.38
CA VAL A 233 2.20 -18.14 1.83
C VAL A 233 2.22 -18.13 3.35
N GLY A 234 2.55 -19.26 3.98
CA GLY A 234 2.54 -19.36 5.45
C GLY A 234 3.61 -18.50 6.15
N GLY A 235 4.67 -18.13 5.42
CA GLY A 235 5.78 -17.31 5.88
C GLY A 235 5.84 -15.96 5.16
N ASP A 236 7.08 -15.51 4.90
CA ASP A 236 7.32 -14.23 4.21
C ASP A 236 7.29 -14.39 2.69
N ILE A 237 6.89 -13.32 2.01
CA ILE A 237 7.30 -13.05 0.63
C ILE A 237 8.43 -12.03 0.68
N GLN A 238 9.57 -12.37 0.07
CA GLN A 238 10.71 -11.46 -0.08
C GLN A 238 11.08 -11.36 -1.55
N ALA A 239 11.07 -10.15 -2.11
CA ALA A 239 11.64 -9.86 -3.41
C ALA A 239 12.79 -8.86 -3.24
N ASN A 240 14.03 -9.33 -3.36
CA ASN A 240 15.22 -8.54 -3.10
C ASN A 240 16.07 -8.41 -4.36
N THR A 241 16.90 -7.38 -4.49
CA THR A 241 17.95 -7.28 -5.52
C THR A 241 17.42 -7.60 -6.94
N ASN A 242 16.41 -6.85 -7.40
CA ASN A 242 15.73 -7.03 -8.68
C ASN A 242 14.93 -8.34 -8.85
N GLY A 243 14.58 -9.02 -7.75
CA GLY A 243 13.65 -10.15 -7.80
C GLY A 243 12.27 -9.74 -8.34
N LEU A 244 11.67 -10.57 -9.19
CA LEU A 244 10.37 -10.30 -9.81
C LEU A 244 9.35 -11.40 -9.46
N ILE A 245 8.20 -10.99 -8.94
CA ILE A 245 7.00 -11.81 -8.78
C ILE A 245 5.93 -11.17 -9.67
N ASN A 246 5.47 -11.88 -10.70
CA ASN A 246 4.57 -11.34 -11.72
C ASN A 246 3.38 -12.26 -11.99
N ILE A 247 2.17 -11.72 -11.84
CA ILE A 247 0.92 -12.36 -12.26
C ILE A 247 0.37 -11.56 -13.43
N GLY A 248 0.24 -12.18 -14.60
CA GLY A 248 -0.04 -11.49 -15.86
C GLY A 248 -1.43 -10.83 -15.91
N HIS A 249 -2.41 -11.41 -15.21
CA HIS A 249 -3.79 -10.91 -15.17
C HIS A 249 -4.26 -10.82 -13.71
N ASP A 250 -5.14 -11.72 -13.25
CA ASP A 250 -5.76 -11.60 -11.92
C ASP A 250 -5.09 -12.50 -10.88
N LEU A 251 -4.98 -11.97 -9.66
CA LEU A 251 -4.65 -12.75 -8.47
C LEU A 251 -5.94 -13.06 -7.69
N GLY A 252 -6.21 -14.35 -7.47
CA GLY A 252 -7.41 -14.80 -6.76
C GLY A 252 -7.50 -14.25 -5.34
N GLY A 253 -6.35 -14.15 -4.65
CA GLY A 253 -6.21 -13.57 -3.32
C GLY A 253 -4.76 -13.54 -2.87
N LEU A 254 -4.45 -12.75 -1.83
CA LEU A 254 -3.11 -12.63 -1.26
C LEU A 254 -3.19 -12.78 0.27
N THR A 255 -2.67 -13.87 0.80
CA THR A 255 -2.60 -14.10 2.25
C THR A 255 -1.18 -14.48 2.63
N LEU A 256 -0.54 -13.64 3.45
CA LEU A 256 0.81 -13.85 3.94
C LEU A 256 0.76 -14.07 5.45
N GLY A 257 1.21 -15.22 5.92
CA GLY A 257 1.27 -15.57 7.34
C GLY A 257 2.32 -14.79 8.12
N ARG A 258 3.20 -14.05 7.42
CA ARG A 258 4.18 -13.12 8.01
C ARG A 258 4.19 -11.80 7.23
N GLY A 259 5.35 -11.34 6.74
CA GLY A 259 5.51 -10.04 6.10
C GLY A 259 5.68 -10.10 4.58
N LEU A 260 5.55 -8.92 3.96
CA LEU A 260 5.97 -8.65 2.59
C LEU A 260 7.17 -7.70 2.61
N SER A 261 8.30 -8.12 2.02
CA SER A 261 9.50 -7.28 1.91
C SER A 261 9.94 -7.17 0.45
N LEU A 262 9.92 -5.96 -0.10
CA LEU A 262 10.33 -5.66 -1.48
C LEU A 262 11.52 -4.70 -1.44
N GLN A 263 12.75 -5.21 -1.46
CA GLN A 263 14.00 -4.43 -1.37
C GLN A 263 14.66 -4.37 -2.75
N GLY A 264 14.23 -3.41 -3.57
CA GLY A 264 14.56 -3.34 -4.99
C GLY A 264 13.96 -4.46 -5.85
N GLY A 265 13.11 -5.30 -5.27
CA GLY A 265 12.29 -6.29 -5.99
C GLY A 265 10.88 -5.79 -6.27
N ARG A 266 10.11 -6.55 -7.06
CA ARG A 266 8.78 -6.15 -7.53
C ARG A 266 7.77 -7.30 -7.36
N LEU A 267 6.58 -6.97 -6.85
CA LEU A 267 5.38 -7.80 -6.91
C LEU A 267 4.35 -7.09 -7.78
N ILE A 268 4.00 -7.72 -8.91
CA ILE A 268 3.13 -7.14 -9.94
C ILE A 268 1.93 -8.06 -10.15
N VAL A 269 0.74 -7.49 -10.10
CA VAL A 269 -0.52 -8.10 -10.55
C VAL A 269 -1.03 -7.27 -11.71
N GLY A 270 -1.21 -7.90 -12.87
CA GLY A 270 -1.53 -7.21 -14.12
C GLY A 270 -2.86 -6.47 -14.08
N ASN A 271 -3.87 -7.06 -13.45
CA ASN A 271 -5.21 -6.49 -13.33
C ASN A 271 -5.64 -6.40 -11.87
N ASP A 272 -6.36 -7.39 -11.34
CA ASP A 272 -7.02 -7.28 -10.04
C ASP A 272 -6.47 -8.26 -9.01
N ILE A 273 -6.53 -7.87 -7.73
CA ILE A 273 -6.63 -8.82 -6.62
C ILE A 273 -8.13 -8.98 -6.31
N LYS A 274 -8.68 -10.15 -6.62
CA LYS A 274 -10.13 -10.40 -6.62
C LYS A 274 -10.74 -10.49 -5.23
N THR A 275 -9.95 -10.90 -4.23
CA THR A 275 -10.38 -10.95 -2.82
C THR A 275 -9.53 -10.01 -1.98
N ALA A 276 -9.78 -9.99 -0.67
CA ALA A 276 -8.93 -9.27 0.27
C ALA A 276 -7.47 -9.74 0.17
N ALA A 277 -6.55 -8.77 0.30
CA ALA A 277 -5.15 -8.99 0.54
C ALA A 277 -4.86 -8.83 2.03
N THR A 278 -4.21 -9.80 2.66
CA THR A 278 -3.89 -9.79 4.09
C THR A 278 -2.43 -10.13 4.31
N VAL A 279 -1.73 -9.26 5.04
CA VAL A 279 -0.35 -9.45 5.51
C VAL A 279 -0.37 -9.49 7.02
N ALA A 280 -0.03 -10.64 7.61
CA ALA A 280 -0.16 -10.86 9.04
C ALA A 280 0.82 -10.06 9.90
N ASN A 281 1.88 -9.52 9.30
CA ASN A 281 2.83 -8.62 9.96
C ASN A 281 2.95 -7.32 9.14
N SER A 282 4.16 -6.90 8.80
CA SER A 282 4.41 -5.64 8.10
C SER A 282 4.54 -5.80 6.58
N VAL A 283 4.23 -4.72 5.86
CA VAL A 283 4.62 -4.51 4.46
C VAL A 283 5.75 -3.51 4.43
N LYS A 284 6.90 -3.87 3.85
CA LYS A 284 8.04 -2.99 3.65
C LYS A 284 8.44 -2.95 2.18
N THR A 285 8.52 -1.75 1.61
CA THR A 285 9.11 -1.52 0.28
C THR A 285 10.29 -0.58 0.42
N SER A 286 11.48 -0.98 -0.04
CA SER A 286 12.70 -0.16 -0.03
C SER A 286 13.49 -0.29 -1.34
N ASP A 287 14.46 0.59 -1.56
CA ASP A 287 15.40 0.54 -2.68
C ASP A 287 14.72 0.48 -4.06
N ASN A 288 13.68 1.30 -4.25
CA ASN A 288 12.77 1.30 -5.40
C ASN A 288 11.95 0.00 -5.56
N GLY A 289 11.74 -0.73 -4.47
CA GLY A 289 10.83 -1.87 -4.44
C GLY A 289 9.39 -1.47 -4.73
N LEU A 290 8.64 -2.33 -5.41
CA LEU A 290 7.31 -1.98 -5.92
C LEU A 290 6.28 -3.09 -5.69
N LEU A 291 5.20 -2.75 -4.99
CA LEU A 291 3.93 -3.47 -5.07
C LEU A 291 3.03 -2.75 -6.06
N PHE A 292 2.64 -3.42 -7.15
CA PHE A 292 1.79 -2.84 -8.18
C PHE A 292 0.60 -3.75 -8.50
N VAL A 293 -0.60 -3.16 -8.51
CA VAL A 293 -1.84 -3.78 -8.99
C VAL A 293 -2.41 -2.91 -10.09
N GLY A 294 -2.60 -3.48 -11.29
CA GLY A 294 -2.92 -2.68 -12.48
C GLY A 294 -4.29 -2.02 -12.48
N ARG A 295 -5.25 -2.59 -11.74
CA ARG A 295 -6.60 -2.04 -11.59
C ARG A 295 -7.01 -2.01 -10.12
N ASP A 296 -7.62 -3.07 -9.58
CA ASP A 296 -8.29 -3.00 -8.29
C ASP A 296 -7.79 -4.02 -7.26
N ILE A 297 -7.98 -3.68 -5.98
CA ILE A 297 -7.95 -4.63 -4.87
C ILE A 297 -9.36 -4.66 -4.25
N ALA A 298 -10.18 -5.60 -4.73
CA ALA A 298 -11.63 -5.57 -4.52
C ALA A 298 -12.06 -5.86 -3.07
N GLY A 299 -11.26 -6.60 -2.30
CA GLY A 299 -11.53 -6.85 -0.87
C GLY A 299 -10.66 -6.04 0.09
N GLY A 300 -9.94 -5.03 -0.43
CA GLY A 300 -9.01 -4.20 0.34
C GLY A 300 -7.67 -4.88 0.66
N LEU A 301 -6.79 -4.10 1.27
CA LEU A 301 -5.48 -4.48 1.76
C LEU A 301 -5.43 -4.30 3.28
N THR A 302 -5.23 -5.39 4.01
CA THR A 302 -5.01 -5.38 5.46
C THR A 302 -3.57 -5.73 5.77
N VAL A 303 -2.88 -4.85 6.49
CA VAL A 303 -1.54 -5.03 7.03
C VAL A 303 -1.68 -5.02 8.53
N ASN A 304 -1.48 -6.15 9.21
CA ASN A 304 -1.72 -6.21 10.66
C ASN A 304 -0.63 -5.50 11.49
N GLY A 305 0.58 -5.34 10.94
CA GLY A 305 1.64 -4.52 11.49
C GLY A 305 1.77 -3.19 10.74
N ASP A 306 3.01 -2.75 10.53
CA ASP A 306 3.31 -1.48 9.88
C ASP A 306 3.32 -1.57 8.35
N LEU A 307 2.98 -0.47 7.70
CA LEU A 307 3.24 -0.24 6.28
C LEU A 307 4.38 0.77 6.16
N THR A 308 5.54 0.34 5.66
CA THR A 308 6.73 1.19 5.53
C THR A 308 7.17 1.34 4.07
N LEU A 309 7.21 2.58 3.59
CA LEU A 309 7.75 2.98 2.30
C LEU A 309 9.06 3.74 2.50
N ASP A 310 10.17 3.19 2.02
CA ASP A 310 11.53 3.71 2.25
C ASP A 310 12.28 3.80 0.90
N SER A 311 13.26 4.70 0.76
CA SER A 311 14.26 4.69 -0.32
C SER A 311 13.69 4.38 -1.73
N GLY A 312 12.66 5.12 -2.16
CA GLY A 312 11.97 5.00 -3.44
C GLY A 312 10.88 3.91 -3.51
N GLY A 313 10.73 3.11 -2.45
CA GLY A 313 9.74 2.04 -2.34
C GLY A 313 8.31 2.56 -2.41
N SER A 314 7.44 1.88 -3.18
CA SER A 314 6.08 2.34 -3.46
C SER A 314 5.04 1.22 -3.47
N VAL A 315 3.80 1.58 -3.18
CA VAL A 315 2.60 0.75 -3.36
C VAL A 315 1.64 1.48 -4.30
N ILE A 316 1.24 0.84 -5.39
CA ILE A 316 0.44 1.47 -6.44
C ILE A 316 -0.74 0.58 -6.82
N VAL A 317 -1.94 1.17 -6.78
CA VAL A 317 -3.19 0.59 -7.29
C VAL A 317 -3.68 1.45 -8.46
N GLY A 318 -3.82 0.83 -9.63
CA GLY A 318 -4.06 1.54 -10.88
C GLY A 318 -5.47 2.12 -11.04
N ARG A 319 -6.43 1.67 -10.23
CA ARG A 319 -7.79 2.19 -10.13
C ARG A 319 -8.27 2.18 -8.67
N ASP A 320 -9.07 1.23 -8.22
CA ASP A 320 -9.76 1.34 -6.92
C ASP A 320 -9.16 0.42 -5.84
N LEU A 321 -9.07 0.93 -4.61
CA LEU A 321 -8.74 0.18 -3.41
C LEU A 321 -9.93 0.25 -2.43
N ASP A 322 -10.60 -0.89 -2.23
CA ASP A 322 -11.81 -0.95 -1.39
C ASP A 322 -11.53 -0.53 0.06
N SER A 323 -10.41 -0.95 0.62
CA SER A 323 -9.93 -0.42 1.90
C SER A 323 -8.44 -0.63 2.06
N LEU A 324 -7.80 0.22 2.85
CA LEU A 324 -6.47 0.01 3.41
C LEU A 324 -6.59 0.06 4.93
N THR A 325 -6.28 -1.05 5.59
CA THR A 325 -6.17 -1.12 7.05
C THR A 325 -4.74 -1.41 7.45
N VAL A 326 -4.12 -0.53 8.24
CA VAL A 326 -2.79 -0.67 8.81
C VAL A 326 -2.92 -0.82 10.32
N GLY A 327 -2.49 -1.96 10.85
CA GLY A 327 -2.64 -2.33 12.25
C GLY A 327 -1.62 -1.64 13.18
N GLY A 328 -0.49 -1.23 12.63
CA GLY A 328 0.49 -0.36 13.28
C GLY A 328 0.60 1.00 12.57
N ASP A 329 1.82 1.46 12.33
CA ASP A 329 2.10 2.76 11.72
C ASP A 329 2.10 2.69 10.18
N PHE A 330 1.65 3.76 9.54
CA PHE A 330 1.88 4.01 8.12
C PHE A 330 3.02 5.02 7.96
N ASP A 331 4.20 4.51 7.63
CA ASP A 331 5.44 5.25 7.52
C ASP A 331 5.87 5.45 6.06
N VAL A 332 6.05 6.70 5.65
CA VAL A 332 6.75 7.09 4.42
C VAL A 332 8.02 7.81 4.81
N LYS A 333 9.17 7.14 4.73
CA LYS A 333 10.46 7.73 5.13
C LYS A 333 10.86 8.87 4.19
N PRO A 334 11.77 9.79 4.57
CA PRO A 334 12.12 10.96 3.76
C PRO A 334 12.56 10.66 2.32
N THR A 335 13.19 9.51 2.09
CA THR A 335 13.61 9.04 0.76
C THR A 335 12.62 8.08 0.12
N GLY A 336 11.48 7.80 0.76
CA GLY A 336 10.44 6.87 0.33
C GLY A 336 9.77 7.27 -0.99
N GLY A 337 9.11 6.29 -1.62
CA GLY A 337 8.21 6.52 -2.74
C GLY A 337 6.86 7.04 -2.24
N LEU A 338 5.75 6.50 -2.71
CA LEU A 338 4.43 6.89 -2.21
C LEU A 338 3.44 5.72 -2.23
N LEU A 339 2.33 5.89 -1.51
CA LEU A 339 1.13 5.07 -1.70
C LEU A 339 0.22 5.79 -2.70
N ALA A 340 -0.02 5.18 -3.86
CA ALA A 340 -0.84 5.74 -4.92
C ALA A 340 -2.07 4.87 -5.19
N VAL A 341 -3.27 5.45 -5.09
CA VAL A 341 -4.52 4.85 -5.58
C VAL A 341 -5.07 5.79 -6.64
N LYS A 342 -5.03 5.41 -7.92
CA LYS A 342 -5.38 6.34 -9.01
C LYS A 342 -6.89 6.60 -9.14
N GLY A 343 -7.72 5.75 -8.56
CA GLY A 343 -9.17 5.88 -8.45
C GLY A 343 -9.56 6.21 -7.02
N ASN A 344 -10.51 5.46 -6.47
CA ASN A 344 -11.06 5.64 -5.14
C ASN A 344 -10.31 4.80 -4.09
N LEU A 345 -10.11 5.37 -2.91
CA LEU A 345 -9.75 4.66 -1.69
C LEU A 345 -10.96 4.72 -0.75
N VAL A 346 -11.77 3.65 -0.73
CA VAL A 346 -13.09 3.66 -0.05
C VAL A 346 -12.97 3.63 1.50
N GLY A 347 -11.83 3.20 2.03
CA GLY A 347 -11.52 3.27 3.46
C GLY A 347 -10.02 3.35 3.70
N LEU A 348 -9.57 4.25 4.57
CA LEU A 348 -8.20 4.23 5.10
C LEU A 348 -8.24 4.23 6.62
N THR A 349 -7.85 3.12 7.25
CA THR A 349 -7.69 3.04 8.70
C THR A 349 -6.23 2.78 9.06
N VAL A 350 -5.65 3.64 9.88
CA VAL A 350 -4.32 3.47 10.48
C VAL A 350 -4.49 3.42 11.98
N ASN A 351 -4.18 2.29 12.60
CA ASN A 351 -4.33 2.10 14.04
C ASN A 351 -3.20 2.76 14.84
N GLY A 352 -2.02 2.93 14.22
CA GLY A 352 -0.90 3.73 14.71
C GLY A 352 -0.94 5.17 14.19
N ALA A 353 0.23 5.75 13.95
CA ALA A 353 0.41 7.07 13.34
C ALA A 353 0.59 6.97 11.82
N LEU A 354 0.26 8.06 11.11
CA LEU A 354 0.60 8.26 9.71
C LEU A 354 1.75 9.27 9.64
N ASN A 355 2.95 8.78 9.35
CA ASN A 355 4.17 9.58 9.29
C ASN A 355 4.62 9.74 7.84
N GLY A 356 4.73 10.97 7.35
CA GLY A 356 5.18 11.25 5.99
C GLY A 356 6.66 11.60 5.89
N LYS A 357 7.06 12.05 4.70
CA LYS A 357 8.46 12.36 4.37
C LYS A 357 9.04 13.55 5.13
N GLY A 358 8.19 14.42 5.70
CA GLY A 358 8.62 15.71 6.24
C GLY A 358 9.11 16.69 5.16
N SER A 359 8.73 16.47 3.90
CA SER A 359 9.07 17.35 2.79
C SER A 359 7.84 18.12 2.33
N PRO A 360 7.89 19.46 2.21
CA PRO A 360 6.71 20.24 1.89
C PRO A 360 6.19 20.07 0.45
N THR A 361 6.99 19.44 -0.42
CA THR A 361 6.69 19.28 -1.86
C THR A 361 6.46 17.84 -2.27
N ALA A 362 6.73 16.88 -1.40
CA ALA A 362 6.59 15.47 -1.72
C ALA A 362 5.23 14.95 -1.25
N VAL A 363 4.49 14.28 -2.12
CA VAL A 363 3.25 13.58 -1.75
C VAL A 363 3.58 12.22 -1.14
N ASP A 364 2.90 11.87 -0.05
CA ASP A 364 3.06 10.60 0.67
C ASP A 364 1.93 9.62 0.35
N LEU A 365 0.71 10.15 0.31
CA LEU A 365 -0.51 9.45 -0.09
C LEU A 365 -1.20 10.22 -1.21
N PHE A 366 -1.34 9.57 -2.37
CA PHE A 366 -2.11 10.09 -3.49
C PHE A 366 -3.36 9.26 -3.71
N VAL A 367 -4.52 9.91 -3.75
CA VAL A 367 -5.81 9.32 -4.15
C VAL A 367 -6.35 10.11 -5.34
N GLY A 368 -6.59 9.46 -6.48
CA GLY A 368 -6.93 10.15 -7.72
C GLY A 368 -8.39 10.63 -7.78
N LEU A 369 -9.29 10.00 -7.03
CA LEU A 369 -10.71 10.38 -6.90
C LEU A 369 -11.06 10.62 -5.43
N ASP A 370 -11.85 9.74 -4.82
CA ASP A 370 -12.38 9.93 -3.47
C ASP A 370 -11.59 9.11 -2.44
N LEU A 371 -11.25 9.76 -1.31
CA LEU A 371 -10.80 9.10 -0.09
C LEU A 371 -11.94 9.12 0.91
N SER A 372 -12.55 7.97 1.15
CA SER A 372 -13.63 7.82 2.13
C SER A 372 -13.11 7.21 3.43
N ASN A 373 -13.72 7.60 4.55
CA ASN A 373 -13.46 7.08 5.90
C ASN A 373 -11.97 7.11 6.30
N LEU A 374 -11.30 8.25 6.15
CA LEU A 374 -9.95 8.42 6.67
C LEU A 374 -9.95 8.41 8.21
N ALA A 375 -9.46 7.33 8.80
CA ALA A 375 -9.34 7.15 10.24
C ALA A 375 -7.88 6.91 10.65
N VAL A 376 -7.31 7.79 11.48
CA VAL A 376 -6.00 7.60 12.11
C VAL A 376 -6.21 7.58 13.63
N LEU A 377 -6.08 6.40 14.21
CA LEU A 377 -6.52 6.10 15.57
C LEU A 377 -5.38 6.15 16.60
N GLY A 378 -4.13 6.06 16.15
CA GLY A 378 -2.94 6.17 16.97
C GLY A 378 -2.30 7.56 16.90
N GLY A 379 -1.07 7.63 17.40
CA GLY A 379 -0.36 8.87 17.70
C GLY A 379 0.23 8.80 19.11
N GLY A 380 1.46 9.26 19.28
CA GLY A 380 2.05 9.44 20.61
C GLY A 380 1.68 10.80 21.17
N ALA A 381 1.74 10.96 22.50
CA ALA A 381 1.49 12.25 23.13
C ALA A 381 2.45 13.32 22.59
N SER A 382 1.89 14.44 22.14
CA SER A 382 2.58 15.57 21.50
C SER A 382 3.30 15.24 20.18
N LEU A 383 2.94 14.14 19.52
CA LEU A 383 3.52 13.78 18.23
C LEU A 383 2.56 14.03 17.07
N GLY A 384 1.24 13.94 17.28
CA GLY A 384 0.28 13.97 16.19
C GLY A 384 -0.22 12.56 15.82
N GLY A 385 -1.43 12.45 15.30
CA GLY A 385 -1.91 11.24 14.62
C GLY A 385 -1.42 11.18 13.17
N ILE A 386 -1.50 12.32 12.47
CA ILE A 386 -0.88 12.54 11.16
C ILE A 386 0.29 13.50 11.35
N GLN A 387 1.47 13.11 10.87
CA GLN A 387 2.71 13.84 11.11
C GLN A 387 3.51 13.98 9.83
N GLU A 388 3.93 15.19 9.50
CA GLU A 388 4.91 15.42 8.43
C GLU A 388 4.49 14.79 7.08
N ALA A 389 3.18 14.64 6.91
CA ALA A 389 2.56 13.87 5.84
C ALA A 389 1.69 14.72 4.93
N ASN A 390 1.87 14.47 3.62
CA ASN A 390 1.16 15.14 2.57
C ASN A 390 0.18 14.20 1.88
N LEU A 391 -1.10 14.49 2.05
CA LEU A 391 -2.21 13.72 1.52
C LEU A 391 -2.87 14.52 0.39
N ASP A 392 -2.86 13.93 -0.80
CA ASP A 392 -3.35 14.57 -2.01
C ASP A 392 -4.56 13.80 -2.57
N VAL A 393 -5.77 14.34 -2.39
CA VAL A 393 -7.04 13.69 -2.75
C VAL A 393 -7.73 14.36 -3.94
N GLY A 394 -8.05 13.53 -4.94
CA GLY A 394 -8.66 13.85 -6.23
C GLY A 394 -9.80 14.83 -6.19
N LYS A 395 -10.77 14.45 -5.38
CA LYS A 395 -12.10 15.03 -5.31
C LYS A 395 -12.49 15.22 -3.86
N ASN A 396 -13.03 14.19 -3.23
CA ASN A 396 -13.60 14.28 -1.89
C ASN A 396 -12.77 13.50 -0.87
N LEU A 397 -12.47 14.16 0.24
CA LEU A 397 -12.02 13.52 1.47
C LEU A 397 -13.23 13.48 2.43
N SER A 398 -13.79 12.30 2.69
CA SER A 398 -14.95 12.15 3.58
C SER A 398 -14.64 11.29 4.79
N GLY A 399 -15.35 11.54 5.89
CA GLY A 399 -15.18 10.82 7.15
C GLY A 399 -13.81 11.04 7.79
N LEU A 400 -13.25 12.25 7.69
CA LEU A 400 -11.98 12.60 8.33
C LEU A 400 -12.08 12.41 9.86
N ASN A 401 -11.22 11.56 10.40
CA ASN A 401 -11.14 11.22 11.80
C ASN A 401 -9.68 10.96 12.23
N VAL A 402 -9.06 11.90 12.93
CA VAL A 402 -7.69 11.82 13.43
C VAL A 402 -7.71 12.02 14.95
N ARG A 403 -7.41 10.99 15.72
CA ARG A 403 -7.59 11.04 17.19
C ARG A 403 -6.59 11.94 17.92
N HIS A 404 -5.38 12.06 17.39
CA HIS A 404 -4.27 12.73 18.04
C HIS A 404 -3.75 13.94 17.24
N GLY A 405 -4.62 14.66 16.53
CA GLY A 405 -4.23 15.88 15.82
C GLY A 405 -3.42 15.68 14.53
N ILE A 406 -3.24 16.76 13.78
CA ILE A 406 -2.56 16.82 12.47
C ILE A 406 -1.42 17.83 12.57
N PHE A 407 -0.18 17.36 12.51
CA PHE A 407 1.03 18.17 12.75
C PHE A 407 1.97 18.17 11.55
N LYS A 408 2.47 19.36 11.18
CA LYS A 408 3.43 19.58 10.09
C LYS A 408 3.02 18.97 8.74
N SER A 409 1.71 18.92 8.49
CA SER A 409 1.12 18.15 7.41
C SER A 409 0.37 19.02 6.41
N PHE A 410 0.24 18.53 5.18
CA PHE A 410 -0.58 19.15 4.15
C PHE A 410 -1.64 18.18 3.64
N ILE A 411 -2.90 18.53 3.83
CA ILE A 411 -4.04 17.71 3.38
C ILE A 411 -4.82 18.52 2.37
N THR A 412 -4.97 17.99 1.15
CA THR A 412 -5.74 18.64 0.10
C THR A 412 -6.79 17.70 -0.49
N ALA A 413 -7.96 18.27 -0.79
CA ALA A 413 -9.02 17.64 -1.57
C ALA A 413 -9.45 18.57 -2.71
N GLY A 414 -9.57 18.04 -3.92
CA GLY A 414 -9.94 18.85 -5.10
C GLY A 414 -11.32 19.50 -5.02
N VAL A 415 -12.23 18.99 -4.17
CA VAL A 415 -13.60 19.50 -4.03
C VAL A 415 -13.96 19.67 -2.55
N LEU A 416 -13.97 18.60 -1.76
CA LEU A 416 -14.62 18.57 -0.45
C LEU A 416 -13.73 17.94 0.62
N ILE A 417 -13.68 18.56 1.80
CA ILE A 417 -13.28 17.90 3.05
C ILE A 417 -14.51 17.82 3.96
N ASP A 418 -14.92 16.61 4.32
CA ASP A 418 -16.12 16.34 5.12
C ASP A 418 -15.79 15.50 6.36
N GLY A 419 -16.18 15.99 7.54
CA GLY A 419 -16.08 15.24 8.79
C GLY A 419 -17.22 14.23 9.00
N THR A 420 -18.24 14.18 8.16
CA THR A 420 -19.30 13.16 8.28
C THR A 420 -18.77 11.77 7.94
N GLY A 421 -18.89 10.83 8.89
CA GLY A 421 -18.46 9.45 8.68
C GLY A 421 -18.75 8.55 9.87
N SER A 422 -18.81 7.24 9.63
CA SER A 422 -19.13 6.20 10.61
C SER A 422 -18.02 5.91 11.65
N GLY A 423 -16.97 6.74 11.70
CA GLY A 423 -15.67 6.39 12.30
C GLY A 423 -15.52 6.57 13.81
N ALA A 424 -16.45 7.20 14.52
CA ALA A 424 -16.35 7.29 15.96
C ALA A 424 -17.71 7.42 16.65
N SER A 425 -18.33 6.27 16.92
CA SER A 425 -19.16 6.17 18.12
C SER A 425 -18.24 6.41 19.33
N GLY A 426 -18.09 7.68 19.75
CA GLY A 426 -17.41 8.06 20.99
C GLY A 426 -16.24 9.05 20.88
N ALA A 427 -15.83 9.53 19.70
CA ALA A 427 -14.88 10.65 19.62
C ALA A 427 -15.65 11.97 19.67
N ALA A 428 -15.20 12.91 20.52
CA ALA A 428 -15.83 14.21 20.68
C ALA A 428 -15.53 15.17 19.51
N ALA A 429 -14.54 14.85 18.68
CA ALA A 429 -14.06 15.67 17.58
C ALA A 429 -13.59 14.78 16.41
N ASN A 430 -13.64 15.33 15.19
CA ASN A 430 -13.04 14.74 14.00
C ASN A 430 -11.51 14.80 14.06
N ILE A 431 -10.96 15.92 14.52
CA ILE A 431 -9.52 16.07 14.77
C ILE A 431 -9.36 16.27 16.27
N GLY A 432 -8.96 15.23 16.98
CA GLY A 432 -8.75 15.28 18.42
C GLY A 432 -7.51 16.10 18.79
N ALA A 433 -7.51 16.65 20.00
CA ALA A 433 -6.34 17.32 20.55
C ALA A 433 -5.27 16.30 20.95
N ASP A 434 -4.01 16.65 20.74
CA ASP A 434 -2.86 15.96 21.30
C ASP A 434 -2.06 16.92 22.18
N GLY A 435 -2.32 16.83 23.49
CA GLY A 435 -2.01 17.89 24.43
C GLY A 435 -3.00 19.05 24.28
N VAL A 436 -2.51 20.23 23.94
CA VAL A 436 -3.35 21.41 23.68
C VAL A 436 -3.67 21.58 22.20
N ASP A 437 -2.78 21.12 21.31
CA ASP A 437 -2.89 21.36 19.87
C ASP A 437 -3.63 20.22 19.18
N ALA A 438 -4.57 20.56 18.30
CA ALA A 438 -5.22 19.61 17.39
C ALA A 438 -4.72 19.78 15.95
N VAL A 439 -4.36 21.00 15.54
CA VAL A 439 -3.74 21.29 14.25
C VAL A 439 -2.54 22.20 14.48
N LEU A 440 -1.35 21.74 14.15
CA LEU A 440 -0.09 22.46 14.39
C LEU A 440 0.77 22.49 13.13
N ASN A 441 1.20 23.68 12.72
CA ASN A 441 2.01 23.91 11.51
C ASN A 441 1.51 23.13 10.29
N SER A 442 0.21 23.08 10.09
CA SER A 442 -0.44 22.20 9.11
C SER A 442 -1.49 22.91 8.30
N GLU A 443 -1.70 22.42 7.09
CA GLU A 443 -2.60 23.04 6.15
C GLU A 443 -3.66 22.06 5.63
N LEU A 444 -4.92 22.48 5.67
CA LEU A 444 -6.08 21.76 5.16
C LEU A 444 -6.71 22.59 4.03
N ARG A 445 -6.77 22.05 2.81
CA ARG A 445 -7.33 22.72 1.64
C ARG A 445 -8.42 21.91 0.96
N ALA A 446 -9.54 22.55 0.67
CA ALA A 446 -10.56 22.04 -0.23
C ALA A 446 -10.79 22.99 -1.39
N GLY A 447 -10.93 22.46 -2.61
CA GLY A 447 -11.20 23.27 -3.79
C GLY A 447 -12.56 23.99 -3.75
N VAL A 448 -13.54 23.45 -3.00
CA VAL A 448 -14.89 24.03 -2.91
C VAL A 448 -15.36 24.14 -1.47
N GLU A 449 -15.38 23.05 -0.71
CA GLU A 449 -16.11 23.03 0.57
C GLU A 449 -15.33 22.30 1.68
N ILE A 450 -15.36 22.86 2.88
CA ILE A 450 -15.02 22.15 4.13
C ILE A 450 -16.27 22.12 4.98
N ARG A 451 -16.71 20.94 5.43
CA ARG A 451 -17.90 20.86 6.28
C ARG A 451 -17.91 19.78 7.34
N ASN A 452 -18.82 19.95 8.31
CA ASN A 452 -19.10 18.99 9.39
C ASN A 452 -17.84 18.58 10.15
N LEU A 453 -16.93 19.52 10.35
CA LEU A 453 -15.60 19.25 10.89
C LEU A 453 -15.47 19.85 12.28
N THR A 454 -15.27 19.01 13.29
CA THR A 454 -15.00 19.43 14.67
C THR A 454 -13.53 19.20 15.03
N ILE A 455 -12.84 20.25 15.46
CA ILE A 455 -11.45 20.26 15.91
C ILE A 455 -11.44 20.40 17.44
N GLY A 456 -10.88 19.41 18.14
CA GLY A 456 -11.01 19.25 19.59
C GLY A 456 -10.04 20.06 20.44
N GLY A 457 -9.09 20.76 19.84
CA GLY A 457 -8.03 21.52 20.52
C GLY A 457 -7.65 22.78 19.75
N ASP A 458 -6.46 23.32 20.07
CA ASP A 458 -5.95 24.54 19.44
C ASP A 458 -5.58 24.29 17.98
N VAL A 459 -5.82 25.32 17.15
CA VAL A 459 -5.31 25.43 15.79
C VAL A 459 -4.22 26.49 15.83
N ARG A 460 -2.95 26.06 15.79
CA ARG A 460 -1.79 26.91 16.05
C ARG A 460 -0.78 26.89 14.90
N SER A 461 -0.23 28.05 14.59
CA SER A 461 0.98 28.20 13.77
C SER A 461 2.12 28.69 14.66
N GLU A 462 3.31 28.15 14.48
CA GLU A 462 4.52 28.61 15.18
C GLU A 462 5.36 29.53 14.33
N PHE A 463 5.07 29.68 13.03
CA PHE A 463 5.87 30.49 12.10
C PHE A 463 5.97 31.97 12.51
N ALA A 464 4.96 32.49 13.20
CA ALA A 464 4.94 33.84 13.75
C ALA A 464 6.03 34.10 14.80
N LEU A 465 6.31 33.10 15.64
CA LEU A 465 7.15 33.23 16.84
C LEU A 465 8.46 32.45 16.73
N ASN A 466 8.53 31.48 15.83
CA ASN A 466 9.65 30.58 15.66
C ASN A 466 10.14 30.60 14.19
N PRO A 467 11.26 31.28 13.89
CA PRO A 467 11.81 31.32 12.53
C PRO A 467 12.34 29.96 12.05
N ASN A 468 12.46 28.98 12.95
CA ASN A 468 12.86 27.61 12.63
C ASN A 468 11.67 26.64 12.66
N ALA A 469 10.43 27.15 12.63
CA ALA A 469 9.25 26.30 12.49
C ALA A 469 9.39 25.43 11.22
N THR A 470 8.99 24.17 11.33
CA THR A 470 8.97 23.23 10.19
C THR A 470 7.53 22.88 9.85
N GLY A 471 7.31 22.36 8.64
CA GLY A 471 5.98 22.07 8.11
C GLY A 471 5.43 23.27 7.35
N TYR A 472 4.19 23.64 7.65
CA TYR A 472 3.44 24.66 6.92
C TYR A 472 2.92 25.74 7.86
N PRO A 473 2.75 26.99 7.39
CA PRO A 473 1.89 27.94 8.08
C PRO A 473 0.51 27.32 8.29
N THR A 474 -0.05 27.43 9.49
CA THR A 474 -1.33 26.76 9.78
C THR A 474 -2.50 27.45 9.12
N ARG A 475 -3.14 26.76 8.17
CA ARG A 475 -4.22 27.30 7.34
C ARG A 475 -5.32 26.27 7.11
N ILE A 476 -6.58 26.71 7.17
CA ILE A 476 -7.76 25.91 6.81
C ILE A 476 -8.54 26.68 5.75
N ILE A 477 -8.52 26.20 4.51
CA ILE A 477 -8.98 26.96 3.34
C ILE A 477 -9.98 26.15 2.52
N ALA A 478 -11.15 26.73 2.28
CA ALA A 478 -12.08 26.28 1.25
C ALA A 478 -12.03 27.25 0.06
N GLY A 479 -12.09 26.73 -1.17
CA GLY A 479 -11.95 27.55 -2.38
C GLY A 479 -10.50 27.73 -2.82
N GLU A 480 -9.61 26.78 -2.57
CA GLU A 480 -8.26 26.76 -3.11
C GLU A 480 -7.96 25.38 -3.72
N ASP A 481 -7.57 25.37 -4.99
CA ASP A 481 -7.24 24.15 -5.70
C ASP A 481 -5.89 23.56 -5.25
N ARG A 482 -5.58 22.38 -5.79
CA ARG A 482 -4.39 21.59 -5.43
C ARG A 482 -3.08 22.23 -5.91
N GLN A 483 -3.17 23.18 -6.84
CA GLN A 483 -2.03 23.97 -7.33
C GLN A 483 -1.85 25.27 -6.54
N GLY A 484 -2.74 25.54 -5.58
CA GLY A 484 -2.74 26.77 -4.81
C GLY A 484 -3.43 27.95 -5.51
N HIS A 485 -4.25 27.68 -6.53
CA HIS A 485 -5.08 28.73 -7.12
C HIS A 485 -6.40 28.84 -6.37
N TYR A 486 -6.77 30.07 -6.02
CA TYR A 486 -8.07 30.34 -5.44
C TYR A 486 -9.19 30.17 -6.47
N LEU A 487 -10.23 29.46 -6.07
CA LEU A 487 -11.45 29.21 -6.81
C LEU A 487 -12.58 30.08 -6.24
N THR A 488 -13.56 30.40 -7.08
CA THR A 488 -14.80 31.05 -6.62
C THR A 488 -15.67 30.04 -5.88
N GLY A 489 -16.42 30.52 -4.87
CA GLY A 489 -17.44 29.71 -4.19
C GLY A 489 -16.89 28.76 -3.13
N GLY A 490 -15.77 29.11 -2.48
CA GLY A 490 -15.33 28.43 -1.27
C GLY A 490 -16.42 28.46 -0.18
N ASN A 491 -16.70 27.34 0.48
CA ASN A 491 -17.69 27.27 1.57
C ASN A 491 -17.10 26.57 2.80
N ILE A 492 -17.36 27.11 3.99
CA ILE A 492 -17.09 26.44 5.26
C ILE A 492 -18.39 26.32 6.05
N ASP A 493 -18.90 25.10 6.23
CA ASP A 493 -20.21 24.82 6.83
C ASP A 493 -20.11 23.86 8.02
N ASN A 494 -20.89 24.08 9.09
CA ASN A 494 -20.89 23.24 10.29
C ASN A 494 -19.48 22.90 10.82
N PHE A 495 -18.63 23.93 10.95
CA PHE A 495 -17.22 23.81 11.32
C PHE A 495 -16.97 24.29 12.77
N GLN A 496 -16.34 23.49 13.61
CA GLN A 496 -16.14 23.82 15.02
C GLN A 496 -14.69 23.70 15.45
N ILE A 497 -14.21 24.67 16.22
CA ILE A 497 -12.95 24.59 16.98
C ILE A 497 -13.29 24.71 18.45
N LEU A 498 -13.00 23.66 19.23
CA LEU A 498 -13.22 23.63 20.67
C LEU A 498 -12.09 24.34 21.45
N GLY A 499 -10.89 24.43 20.87
CA GLY A 499 -9.77 25.21 21.39
C GLY A 499 -9.69 26.63 20.82
N SER A 500 -8.47 27.18 20.81
CA SER A 500 -8.17 28.54 20.31
C SER A 500 -7.64 28.52 18.88
N LEU A 501 -7.84 29.63 18.16
CA LEU A 501 -7.16 29.89 16.89
C LEU A 501 -5.97 30.81 17.16
N ILE A 502 -4.74 30.32 16.97
CA ILE A 502 -3.51 31.02 17.36
C ILE A 502 -2.58 31.16 16.15
N ASP A 503 -2.30 32.40 15.73
CA ASP A 503 -1.39 32.71 14.61
C ASP A 503 -1.74 31.94 13.31
N SER A 504 -3.01 31.58 13.14
CA SER A 504 -3.50 30.67 12.11
C SER A 504 -4.64 31.30 11.32
N VAL A 505 -4.84 30.81 10.10
CA VAL A 505 -5.85 31.36 9.17
C VAL A 505 -6.96 30.36 8.91
N ILE A 506 -8.20 30.84 8.92
CA ILE A 506 -9.36 30.14 8.36
C ILE A 506 -9.93 31.03 7.25
N ALA A 507 -10.07 30.48 6.04
CA ALA A 507 -10.57 31.23 4.90
C ALA A 507 -11.57 30.43 4.06
N ALA A 508 -12.70 31.04 3.73
CA ALA A 508 -13.57 30.62 2.64
C ALA A 508 -13.36 31.60 1.48
N SER A 509 -12.65 31.16 0.44
CA SER A 509 -12.08 32.05 -0.57
C SER A 509 -13.13 32.66 -1.50
N VAL A 510 -12.99 33.98 -1.72
CA VAL A 510 -13.61 34.72 -2.83
C VAL A 510 -12.50 34.85 -3.86
N ALA A 511 -12.70 34.40 -5.10
CA ALA A 511 -11.76 34.84 -6.13
C ALA A 511 -11.81 36.38 -6.18
N PRO A 512 -10.66 37.07 -6.18
CA PRO A 512 -10.64 38.53 -6.21
C PRO A 512 -11.48 39.02 -7.39
N SER A 513 -12.43 39.90 -7.07
CA SER A 513 -13.43 40.46 -7.98
C SER A 513 -12.82 40.86 -9.34
N GLY A 514 -13.34 40.26 -10.42
CA GLY A 514 -13.26 40.83 -11.77
C GLY A 514 -12.18 40.31 -12.73
N GLY A 515 -11.30 39.40 -12.31
CA GLY A 515 -10.31 38.78 -13.21
C GLY A 515 -10.66 37.33 -13.54
N ASN A 516 -10.88 37.01 -14.82
CA ASN A 516 -11.16 35.64 -15.29
C ASN A 516 -9.88 34.75 -15.28
N GLY A 517 -9.01 34.90 -14.27
CA GLY A 517 -7.63 34.40 -14.25
C GLY A 517 -6.69 35.05 -15.27
N THR A 518 -7.22 35.73 -16.28
CA THR A 518 -6.48 36.63 -17.17
C THR A 518 -6.68 38.07 -16.70
N LEU A 519 -5.58 38.73 -16.33
CA LEU A 519 -5.52 40.19 -16.17
C LEU A 519 -6.22 40.88 -17.35
N PRO A 520 -6.93 42.00 -17.14
CA PRO A 520 -7.63 42.71 -18.22
C PRO A 520 -6.64 43.05 -19.36
N PRO A 521 -7.09 43.00 -20.63
CA PRO A 521 -6.21 43.21 -21.77
C PRO A 521 -5.67 44.64 -21.80
N SER A 522 -4.33 44.73 -21.95
CA SER A 522 -3.56 45.86 -22.45
C SER A 522 -3.68 47.20 -21.69
N GLY A 523 -2.69 47.48 -20.83
CA GLY A 523 -2.45 48.85 -20.36
C GLY A 523 -1.30 49.02 -19.37
N TYR A 524 -0.97 47.98 -18.60
CA TYR A 524 0.11 48.04 -17.61
C TYR A 524 1.29 47.17 -18.05
N GLY A 525 2.49 47.57 -17.61
CA GLY A 525 3.80 47.02 -18.02
C GLY A 525 3.98 45.52 -17.80
N PRO A 526 5.19 44.98 -18.06
CA PRO A 526 5.42 43.54 -18.04
C PRO A 526 4.97 42.94 -16.70
N PRO A 527 4.39 41.72 -16.73
CA PRO A 527 3.85 41.06 -15.54
C PRO A 527 4.92 40.99 -14.44
N PRO A 528 4.55 41.14 -13.15
CA PRO A 528 5.45 40.80 -12.07
C PRO A 528 5.92 39.37 -12.26
N ILE A 529 7.23 39.19 -12.20
CA ILE A 529 7.85 37.87 -12.21
C ILE A 529 7.29 37.11 -10.99
N PRO A 530 6.93 35.83 -11.11
CA PRO A 530 6.54 35.03 -9.96
C PRO A 530 7.61 35.16 -8.87
N SER A 531 7.21 35.56 -7.66
CA SER A 531 8.11 35.52 -6.53
C SER A 531 8.59 34.08 -6.36
N THR A 532 9.92 33.89 -6.36
CA THR A 532 10.56 32.61 -6.05
C THR A 532 10.61 32.36 -4.54
N ASP A 533 10.02 33.23 -3.73
CA ASP A 533 9.99 33.13 -2.28
C ASP A 533 8.67 32.48 -1.82
N PRO A 534 8.71 31.34 -1.10
CA PRO A 534 7.50 30.64 -0.62
C PRO A 534 6.73 31.38 0.50
N GLY A 535 7.02 32.67 0.77
CA GLY A 535 6.46 33.44 1.89
C GLY A 535 5.65 34.69 1.54
N ASP A 536 5.64 35.18 0.29
CA ASP A 536 5.18 36.56 -0.01
C ASP A 536 3.85 36.68 -0.76
N GLY A 537 2.93 35.73 -0.56
CA GLY A 537 1.57 35.81 -1.08
C GLY A 537 0.67 36.72 -0.23
N THR A 538 0.96 38.01 -0.11
CA THR A 538 0.04 38.95 0.55
C THR A 538 -1.23 39.12 -0.28
N TYR A 539 -2.39 38.85 0.31
CA TYR A 539 -3.69 39.09 -0.30
C TYR A 539 -4.57 39.93 0.62
N ASP A 540 -5.01 41.07 0.11
CA ASP A 540 -6.15 41.83 0.61
C ASP A 540 -7.41 40.96 0.46
N ALA A 541 -7.89 40.38 1.54
CA ALA A 541 -9.23 39.83 1.59
C ALA A 541 -10.26 40.96 1.33
N PRO A 542 -11.30 40.75 0.52
CA PRO A 542 -12.43 41.68 0.46
C PRO A 542 -12.96 41.87 1.88
N ALA A 543 -13.12 43.13 2.28
CA ALA A 543 -13.27 43.58 3.65
C ALA A 543 -14.27 42.77 4.51
N GLY A 544 -13.71 41.82 5.26
CA GLY A 544 -14.38 41.04 6.30
C GLY A 544 -13.41 40.77 7.44
N VAL A 545 -12.78 41.81 7.99
CA VAL A 545 -11.86 41.69 9.13
C VAL A 545 -12.68 41.69 10.43
N ILE A 546 -12.63 40.59 11.20
CA ILE A 546 -13.08 40.59 12.59
C ILE A 546 -11.86 40.87 13.48
N PHE A 547 -11.81 42.07 14.06
CA PHE A 547 -10.83 42.39 15.10
C PHE A 547 -11.21 41.70 16.41
N GLY A 548 -10.42 40.69 16.81
CA GLY A 548 -10.43 40.14 18.16
C GLY A 548 -9.76 41.09 19.15
N GLY A 549 -10.47 42.13 19.57
CA GLY A 549 -9.99 43.06 20.59
C GLY A 549 -11.12 43.90 21.18
N SER A 550 -11.23 43.92 22.51
CA SER A 550 -12.12 44.85 23.22
C SER A 550 -11.67 46.30 22.96
N VAL A 551 -12.26 46.96 21.96
CA VAL A 551 -12.22 48.41 21.84
C VAL A 551 -13.42 48.98 22.59
N ALA A 552 -13.16 49.76 23.64
CA ALA A 552 -14.16 50.37 24.52
C ALA A 552 -14.95 51.54 23.87
N ALA A 553 -15.12 51.54 22.55
CA ALA A 553 -15.86 52.56 21.82
C ALA A 553 -16.72 51.93 20.72
N PRO A 554 -17.95 52.41 20.51
CA PRO A 554 -18.78 51.96 19.40
C PRO A 554 -18.13 52.40 18.08
N VAL A 555 -17.51 51.45 17.37
CA VAL A 555 -17.06 51.65 16.00
C VAL A 555 -18.29 51.55 15.11
N PRO A 556 -18.62 52.56 14.29
CA PRO A 556 -19.70 52.43 13.32
C PRO A 556 -19.35 51.32 12.33
N TYR A 557 -20.32 50.47 12.00
CA TYR A 557 -20.23 49.51 10.90
C TYR A 557 -19.86 50.25 9.61
N ILE A 558 -18.60 50.19 9.21
CA ILE A 558 -18.16 50.63 7.89
C ILE A 558 -18.14 49.37 7.02
N ASN A 559 -19.19 49.22 6.21
CA ASN A 559 -19.13 48.38 5.02
C ASN A 559 -18.11 49.02 4.08
N TYR A 560 -16.96 48.40 3.90
CA TYR A 560 -16.06 48.79 2.82
C TYR A 560 -16.60 48.17 1.53
N THR A 561 -17.37 48.95 0.77
CA THR A 561 -17.34 48.83 -0.69
C THR A 561 -15.96 49.29 -1.14
N GLU A 562 -15.27 48.50 -1.97
CA GLU A 562 -14.04 48.93 -2.63
C GLU A 562 -14.33 50.20 -3.45
N ILE A 563 -13.90 51.36 -2.96
CA ILE A 563 -13.96 52.62 -3.71
C ILE A 563 -12.64 52.71 -4.46
N THR A 564 -12.57 52.15 -5.67
CA THR A 564 -11.43 52.37 -6.54
C THR A 564 -11.55 53.76 -7.18
N TYR A 565 -10.73 54.71 -6.73
CA TYR A 565 -10.62 56.03 -7.37
C TYR A 565 -9.82 55.91 -8.67
N PHE A 566 -10.52 55.83 -9.81
CA PHE A 566 -9.92 56.07 -11.13
C PHE A 566 -10.62 57.24 -11.81
N ASN A 567 -9.91 58.37 -11.96
CA ASN A 567 -10.32 59.53 -12.77
C ASN A 567 -11.73 60.09 -12.48
N GLU A 568 -12.01 60.43 -11.22
CA GLU A 568 -13.15 61.28 -10.78
C GLU A 568 -14.55 60.87 -11.26
N THR A 569 -14.74 59.68 -11.84
CA THR A 569 -16.03 59.23 -12.34
C THR A 569 -16.52 58.05 -11.50
N PHE A 570 -17.59 58.27 -10.73
CA PHE A 570 -18.25 57.22 -9.97
C PHE A 570 -18.70 56.10 -10.91
N LYS A 571 -18.12 54.92 -10.75
CA LYS A 571 -18.61 53.70 -11.39
C LYS A 571 -18.95 52.71 -10.29
N GLU A 572 -20.23 52.64 -9.95
CA GLU A 572 -20.77 51.57 -9.12
C GLU A 572 -20.59 50.27 -9.91
N ILE A 573 -19.57 49.49 -9.57
CA ILE A 573 -19.46 48.11 -10.03
C ILE A 573 -20.53 47.36 -9.24
N ALA A 574 -21.61 46.96 -9.91
CA ALA A 574 -22.65 46.15 -9.31
C ALA A 574 -22.05 44.82 -8.86
N TYR A 575 -21.73 44.74 -7.57
CA TYR A 575 -21.16 43.58 -6.92
C TYR A 575 -22.25 42.50 -6.78
N ASN A 576 -22.08 41.38 -7.48
CA ASN A 576 -23.05 40.28 -7.44
C ASN A 576 -22.78 39.36 -6.25
N ARG A 577 -23.45 39.64 -5.13
CA ARG A 577 -23.37 38.86 -3.89
C ARG A 577 -23.83 37.40 -4.01
N GLN A 578 -24.47 36.99 -5.12
CA GLN A 578 -24.94 35.61 -5.28
C GLN A 578 -23.83 34.60 -5.56
N LEU A 579 -22.62 35.06 -5.89
CA LEU A 579 -21.44 34.22 -6.18
C LEU A 579 -20.39 34.29 -5.06
N ASP A 580 -20.71 34.98 -3.97
CA ASP A 580 -19.78 35.16 -2.85
C ASP A 580 -19.64 33.85 -2.08
N PRO A 581 -18.41 33.51 -1.63
CA PRO A 581 -18.24 32.47 -0.63
C PRO A 581 -18.93 32.92 0.65
N VAL A 582 -19.67 32.00 1.22
CA VAL A 582 -20.39 32.23 2.47
C VAL A 582 -19.72 31.31 3.47
N ILE A 583 -19.47 31.78 4.69
CA ILE A 583 -19.51 30.85 5.83
C ILE A 583 -21.00 30.70 6.10
N ASP A 584 -21.67 29.81 5.35
CA ASP A 584 -23.12 29.76 5.32
C ASP A 584 -23.68 29.17 6.62
N ASP A 585 -24.80 29.76 7.03
CA ASP A 585 -25.74 29.24 8.00
C ASP A 585 -27.11 29.85 7.67
N SER A 586 -28.08 29.00 7.34
CA SER A 586 -29.46 29.41 7.12
C SER A 586 -30.16 29.75 8.45
N ILE A 587 -30.78 30.93 8.48
CA ILE A 587 -31.46 31.51 9.65
C ILE A 587 -32.76 30.74 9.94
N LEU A 588 -32.86 30.12 11.11
CA LEU A 588 -34.16 29.96 11.79
C LEU A 588 -34.36 31.15 12.76
N PRO A 589 -35.47 31.92 12.65
CA PRO A 589 -35.74 33.01 13.57
C PRO A 589 -36.21 32.43 14.90
N GLY A 590 -35.31 32.36 15.87
CA GLY A 590 -35.62 31.85 17.21
C GLY A 590 -34.55 32.23 18.23
N THR A 591 -34.75 33.39 18.88
CA THR A 591 -34.23 33.77 20.20
C THR A 591 -32.76 33.46 20.52
N ILE A 592 -31.91 34.45 20.33
CA ILE A 592 -30.59 34.56 20.97
C ILE A 592 -30.80 34.55 22.50
N ASN A 593 -30.17 33.58 23.17
CA ASN A 593 -30.18 33.47 24.62
C ASN A 593 -29.15 34.46 25.21
N VAL A 594 -29.65 35.61 25.67
CA VAL A 594 -28.92 36.60 26.48
C VAL A 594 -28.74 36.07 27.90
N SER A 595 -27.79 35.16 28.12
CA SER A 595 -27.48 34.66 29.47
C SER A 595 -26.09 35.04 29.95
N PHE A 596 -25.75 36.34 29.89
CA PHE A 596 -24.72 36.96 30.76
C PHE A 596 -25.02 38.44 31.11
N ALA A 597 -26.26 38.90 30.93
CA ALA A 597 -26.71 40.15 31.53
C ALA A 597 -27.52 39.83 32.78
N SER A 598 -27.00 40.16 33.96
CA SER A 598 -27.86 40.27 35.13
C SER A 598 -28.97 41.28 34.82
N ARG A 599 -30.22 40.93 35.15
CA ARG A 599 -31.38 41.80 34.95
C ARG A 599 -31.10 43.19 35.52
N PRO A 600 -31.42 44.29 34.83
CA PRO A 600 -31.43 45.60 35.48
C PRO A 600 -32.42 45.53 36.64
N LEU A 601 -31.94 45.90 37.84
CA LEU A 601 -32.80 46.02 39.01
C LEU A 601 -33.96 46.94 38.65
N THR A 602 -35.17 46.51 38.97
CA THR A 602 -36.36 47.33 38.78
C THR A 602 -36.31 48.55 39.71
N GLN A 603 -36.94 49.67 39.34
CA GLN A 603 -37.03 50.87 40.18
C GLN A 603 -37.60 50.57 41.59
N ALA A 604 -38.36 49.48 41.75
CA ALA A 604 -38.85 48.99 43.03
C ALA A 604 -37.75 48.40 43.93
N GLN A 605 -36.67 47.86 43.35
CA GLN A 605 -35.53 47.28 44.08
C GLN A 605 -34.46 48.34 44.42
N LEU A 606 -34.44 49.48 43.73
CA LEU A 606 -33.61 50.64 44.06
C LEU A 606 -34.16 51.48 45.23
N ASN A 607 -35.43 51.27 45.61
CA ASN A 607 -36.11 52.03 46.65
C ASN A 607 -36.38 51.21 47.93
N ASP A 608 -35.80 50.02 48.08
CA ASP A 608 -35.95 49.19 49.28
C ASP A 608 -34.92 49.61 50.36
N PRO A 609 -35.34 50.20 51.50
CA PRO A 609 -34.45 50.64 52.56
C PRO A 609 -33.82 49.50 53.38
N SER A 610 -34.09 48.23 53.06
CA SER A 610 -33.50 47.07 53.74
C SER A 610 -32.20 46.54 53.10
N VAL A 611 -31.75 47.11 51.98
CA VAL A 611 -30.49 46.71 51.33
C VAL A 611 -29.30 47.36 52.04
N THR A 612 -28.78 46.67 53.07
CA THR A 612 -27.50 47.00 53.70
C THR A 612 -26.41 46.12 53.09
N THR A 613 -25.39 46.73 52.50
CA THR A 613 -24.20 46.02 52.03
C THR A 613 -23.31 45.68 53.23
N THR A 614 -23.23 44.39 53.59
CA THR A 614 -22.23 43.89 54.53
C THR A 614 -21.44 42.75 53.92
N ASN A 615 -20.14 43.01 53.67
CA ASN A 615 -19.12 41.98 53.55
C ASN A 615 -18.92 41.30 54.91
N SER A 616 -19.00 39.96 54.96
CA SER A 616 -17.98 39.05 55.53
C SER A 616 -18.54 37.65 55.87
N GLY A 617 -17.82 36.62 55.41
CA GLY A 617 -17.51 35.42 56.22
C GLY A 617 -18.49 34.24 56.24
N GLY A 618 -18.07 33.14 55.61
CA GLY A 618 -18.15 31.78 56.18
C GLY A 618 -19.40 30.95 55.90
N GLY A 619 -19.24 29.84 55.17
CA GLY A 619 -20.27 28.79 55.11
C GLY A 619 -20.04 27.75 54.02
N THR A 620 -19.61 26.56 54.44
CA THR A 620 -19.45 25.32 53.66
C THR A 620 -20.73 24.86 52.96
N SER A 621 -20.66 24.53 51.66
CA SER A 621 -21.68 23.70 50.98
C SER A 621 -21.13 23.02 49.72
N THR A 622 -21.29 21.70 49.72
CA THR A 622 -21.17 20.69 48.66
C THR A 622 -21.36 21.16 47.21
N THR A 623 -20.32 20.93 46.39
CA THR A 623 -20.34 21.02 44.93
C THR A 623 -20.99 19.77 44.33
N GLY A 624 -22.26 19.88 43.96
CA GLY A 624 -22.86 19.00 42.95
C GLY A 624 -22.66 19.65 41.58
N THR A 625 -21.76 19.10 40.76
CA THR A 625 -21.61 19.49 39.36
C THR A 625 -22.79 18.95 38.57
N THR A 626 -23.81 19.77 38.35
CA THR A 626 -24.79 19.54 37.28
C THR A 626 -24.14 19.94 35.96
N THR A 627 -23.68 18.95 35.19
CA THR A 627 -23.25 19.14 33.81
C THR A 627 -24.48 19.51 32.99
N LEU A 628 -24.62 20.79 32.67
CA LEU A 628 -25.67 21.28 31.77
C LEU A 628 -25.27 20.89 30.34
N ASN A 629 -25.79 19.77 29.83
CA ASN A 629 -25.69 19.41 28.41
C ASN A 629 -26.55 20.38 27.61
N LEU A 630 -26.02 21.55 27.28
CA LEU A 630 -26.58 22.40 26.25
C LEU A 630 -26.36 21.70 24.89
N PRO A 631 -27.37 21.63 24.01
CA PRO A 631 -27.16 21.11 22.66
C PRO A 631 -26.06 21.94 21.99
N LEU A 632 -25.04 21.26 21.46
CA LEU A 632 -23.97 21.89 20.69
C LEU A 632 -24.60 22.75 19.58
N PRO A 633 -24.13 23.98 19.35
CA PRO A 633 -24.64 24.82 18.28
C PRO A 633 -24.44 24.10 16.94
N THR A 634 -25.41 24.14 16.03
CA THR A 634 -25.29 23.58 14.67
C THR A 634 -24.50 24.50 13.72
N LYS A 635 -23.70 25.41 14.27
CA LYS A 635 -23.15 26.59 13.60
C LYS A 635 -21.64 26.56 13.56
N SER A 636 -21.06 27.21 12.55
CA SER A 636 -19.61 27.40 12.50
C SER A 636 -19.14 28.25 13.69
N THR A 637 -18.35 27.66 14.60
CA THR A 637 -18.06 28.24 15.92
C THR A 637 -16.60 28.02 16.34
N VAL A 638 -15.94 29.08 16.81
CA VAL A 638 -14.66 28.99 17.52
C VAL A 638 -14.93 29.29 19.00
N LEU A 639 -14.89 28.25 19.85
CA LEU A 639 -15.23 28.38 21.26
C LEU A 639 -14.10 29.02 22.09
N GLY A 640 -12.83 28.83 21.68
CA GLY A 640 -11.70 29.55 22.26
C GLY A 640 -11.55 30.97 21.71
N GLY A 641 -10.45 31.63 22.11
CA GLY A 641 -10.09 32.94 21.61
C GLY A 641 -9.42 32.88 20.23
N VAL A 642 -9.50 33.98 19.47
CA VAL A 642 -8.62 34.25 18.33
C VAL A 642 -7.44 35.07 18.83
N VAL A 643 -6.23 34.52 18.73
CA VAL A 643 -5.00 35.12 19.24
C VAL A 643 -4.03 35.34 18.08
N SER A 644 -3.56 36.57 17.91
CA SER A 644 -2.51 36.94 16.97
C SER A 644 -1.36 37.56 17.76
N HIS A 645 -0.14 37.09 17.53
CA HIS A 645 1.07 37.72 18.04
C HIS A 645 1.60 38.77 17.06
N THR A 646 2.58 39.57 17.51
CA THR A 646 3.23 40.54 16.62
C THR A 646 4.17 39.81 15.68
N HIS A 647 3.89 39.88 14.39
CA HIS A 647 4.69 39.24 13.35
C HIS A 647 5.84 40.16 12.93
N VAL A 648 7.01 39.60 12.63
CA VAL A 648 8.23 40.36 12.26
C VAL A 648 8.27 40.72 10.76
N GLY A 649 7.20 40.44 10.01
CA GLY A 649 7.04 40.71 8.57
C GLY A 649 5.60 41.14 8.19
N GLU A 650 5.41 41.63 6.97
CA GLU A 650 4.14 42.25 6.49
C GLU A 650 3.02 41.24 6.15
N ALA A 651 3.25 39.92 6.27
CA ALA A 651 2.42 38.89 5.63
C ALA A 651 1.66 37.93 6.56
N ASP A 652 1.82 38.00 7.88
CA ASP A 652 1.19 37.03 8.79
C ASP A 652 0.11 37.70 9.65
N PHE A 653 -1.10 37.15 9.59
CA PHE A 653 -2.24 37.56 10.42
C PHE A 653 -2.97 36.30 10.91
N ALA A 654 -3.39 36.27 12.18
CA ALA A 654 -4.42 35.33 12.62
C ALA A 654 -5.81 35.92 12.30
N GLY A 655 -6.70 35.13 11.68
CA GLY A 655 -8.01 35.65 11.33
C GLY A 655 -8.94 34.65 10.65
N ILE A 656 -10.23 35.00 10.69
CA ILE A 656 -11.29 34.33 9.95
C ILE A 656 -11.67 35.26 8.80
N PHE A 657 -11.51 34.80 7.55
CA PHE A 657 -11.77 35.59 6.36
C PHE A 657 -12.87 34.95 5.51
N ALA A 658 -13.97 35.69 5.31
CA ALA A 658 -15.06 35.31 4.40
C ALA A 658 -15.86 36.56 3.98
N ALA A 659 -16.54 36.48 2.83
CA ALA A 659 -17.41 37.57 2.35
C ALA A 659 -18.68 37.73 3.20
N ASP A 660 -19.17 36.65 3.82
CA ASP A 660 -20.21 36.70 4.85
C ASP A 660 -19.78 35.87 6.07
N THR A 661 -19.61 36.54 7.21
CA THR A 661 -19.26 35.94 8.50
C THR A 661 -20.46 35.85 9.45
N ARG A 662 -21.68 36.16 8.98
CA ARG A 662 -22.89 36.06 9.80
C ARG A 662 -23.09 34.62 10.26
N GLY A 663 -22.92 34.39 11.56
CA GLY A 663 -23.06 33.05 12.16
C GLY A 663 -21.80 32.55 12.84
N VAL A 664 -20.64 33.16 12.58
CA VAL A 664 -19.39 32.86 13.28
C VAL A 664 -19.46 33.42 14.70
N PHE A 665 -19.50 32.52 15.70
CA PHE A 665 -19.33 32.88 17.10
C PHE A 665 -17.86 32.74 17.48
N ILE A 666 -17.26 33.84 17.94
CA ILE A 666 -15.92 33.85 18.53
C ILE A 666 -16.10 33.95 20.05
N GLY A 667 -15.58 32.96 20.78
CA GLY A 667 -15.55 32.98 22.25
C GLY A 667 -14.79 34.19 22.79
N THR A 668 -15.20 34.68 23.96
CA THR A 668 -14.44 35.72 24.66
C THR A 668 -13.05 35.19 25.03
N LEU A 669 -12.01 36.00 24.83
CA LEU A 669 -10.66 35.71 25.35
C LEU A 669 -10.77 35.30 26.83
N PRO A 670 -10.17 34.18 27.26
CA PRO A 670 -10.13 33.85 28.69
C PRO A 670 -9.42 34.97 29.44
N ASP A 671 -10.08 35.51 30.47
CA ASP A 671 -9.46 36.45 31.41
C ASP A 671 -8.22 35.77 32.00
N ARG A 672 -7.05 36.41 31.82
CA ARG A 672 -5.77 35.93 32.36
C ARG A 672 -5.74 35.91 33.88
#